data_AF-A0AAW0SCV0-F1
#
_entry.id   AF-A0AAW0SCV0-F1
#
_cell.length_a   1.000
_cell.length_b   1.000
_cell.length_c   1.000
_cell.angle_alpha   90.00
_cell.angle_beta   90.00
_cell.angle_gamma   90.00
#
_symmetry.space_group_name_H-M   'P 1'
#
loop_
_entity.id
_entity.type
_entity.pdbx_description
1 polymer ?
#
loop_
_entity_poly.entity_id
_entity_poly.type
_entity_poly.pdbx_seq_one_letter_code
_entity_poly.pdbx_strand_id
1 'polypeptide(L)'
;MLLSVTPSTDVVSSTTLTLDGTGFTLSGGTPEVTVGGKRCGLVSPASPTSLQCIVPALGGGKHEVVVRDAVYGDSNNLSISLIFSLTSLTPSSGSFGGARIMLAGQGFDPDGGSLVTLCDLPCDLVSSDSTTAITCVAPALPHSEADVTCDVVVSSPNGLSASLLGGFTYQLALTLSLTGLEPQRGGTAGGTSLTLTGTGFGLSGNKVTIGGSECKVTQEGPTSITCITEAHQGSGQFQVKVTAPGKGLAAANNSGIFSYIDLWSSPFTWGSEPPPSQGQLVVVTQGKTLLLDQSTPVLKMLLIQGGHVVFDVETVEELVLWAEYILIVGGGSLSIGSEDQPFPGEAVIELHSNTHSTELPLYGAKVLAVRDGTLDLHGRHVPITWTHLAHTASLGDTNLTLSLPVTLRQGDQVVIATTENRFYMKENEVRTIASVSEDGLEVTLTEALEHTHLSVTQTLGGHTVETRAEVGLLTHNVKIQGNVGTDFSVAIEGCDTAFRPDQHATQSSFNGRHGDEIGGDQFGATVILSGKFPDLDLVMGRIEYVEVTKTGQAFQLGRYPLHFHLAGDMGGSYIRGCSIHHTYNRAVTMHSTNNLLVEHNVAYNNMGHAIFTEDGVEQNSVVQYNLAVYTRTSSSLLNVDVTRSSFWVVNPNNIFRHNAAASGTHFGYWYRLDHHPSGPSTTNIYCQNTEQMGLFFNNTAHSMGRYGLWVFSNPGYHPKSDICGGRDVASSIPWWCVTRPSTPVPAPQEPVVLWRPRPRSLVSPMSHLLTLMRVEVLHCLAVLSAGTTREATGHRLRVWPLRIHPTRSGFSGNTRQSG
;
A
#
# COMPACT_ATOMS: atom_id res chain seq x y z
N MET A 1 40.29 -18.62 -66.11
CA MET A 1 38.84 -18.99 -66.11
C MET A 1 38.67 -20.26 -65.31
N LEU A 2 37.64 -20.34 -64.47
CA LEU A 2 37.30 -21.53 -63.69
C LEU A 2 36.22 -22.32 -64.46
N LEU A 3 36.48 -23.60 -64.75
CA LEU A 3 35.60 -24.45 -65.57
C LEU A 3 34.72 -25.37 -64.72
N SER A 4 35.27 -25.96 -63.66
CA SER A 4 34.53 -26.83 -62.74
C SER A 4 35.12 -26.85 -61.33
N VAL A 5 34.26 -27.11 -60.36
CA VAL A 5 34.63 -27.41 -58.97
C VAL A 5 34.10 -28.80 -58.63
N THR A 6 34.94 -29.68 -58.10
CA THR A 6 34.55 -31.04 -57.69
C THR A 6 35.08 -31.37 -56.29
N PRO A 7 34.25 -31.89 -55.37
CA PRO A 7 32.78 -31.95 -55.42
C PRO A 7 32.12 -30.56 -55.39
N SER A 8 30.95 -30.42 -56.01
CA SER A 8 30.15 -29.18 -56.02
C SER A 8 28.88 -29.23 -55.16
N THR A 9 28.43 -30.42 -54.79
CA THR A 9 27.33 -30.65 -53.83
C THR A 9 27.82 -31.53 -52.70
N ASP A 10 27.03 -31.59 -51.62
CA ASP A 10 27.26 -32.47 -50.48
C ASP A 10 28.63 -32.29 -49.83
N VAL A 11 29.15 -31.06 -49.90
CA VAL A 11 30.46 -30.67 -49.39
C VAL A 11 30.37 -30.46 -47.87
N VAL A 12 31.39 -30.86 -47.13
CA VAL A 12 31.56 -30.49 -45.71
C VAL A 12 32.80 -29.62 -45.52
N SER A 13 32.85 -28.86 -44.43
CA SER A 13 34.09 -28.16 -44.04
C SER A 13 35.26 -29.16 -43.96
N SER A 14 36.47 -28.73 -44.32
CA SER A 14 37.67 -29.56 -44.53
C SER A 14 37.71 -30.51 -45.75
N THR A 15 36.65 -30.55 -46.58
CA THR A 15 36.73 -31.27 -47.88
C THR A 15 37.82 -30.68 -48.76
N THR A 16 38.57 -31.50 -49.49
CA THR A 16 39.45 -31.02 -50.57
C THR A 16 38.65 -30.84 -51.86
N LEU A 17 38.58 -29.60 -52.35
CA LEU A 17 38.06 -29.29 -53.69
C LEU A 17 39.17 -29.45 -54.72
N THR A 18 38.83 -30.02 -55.87
CA THR A 18 39.60 -29.88 -57.12
C THR A 18 38.92 -28.84 -57.99
N LEU A 19 39.71 -27.87 -58.46
CA LEU A 19 39.29 -26.70 -59.21
C LEU A 19 39.95 -26.74 -60.58
N ASP A 20 39.21 -27.12 -61.60
CA ASP A 20 39.73 -27.22 -62.97
C ASP A 20 39.39 -25.97 -63.77
N GLY A 21 40.29 -25.56 -64.65
CA GLY A 21 40.19 -24.30 -65.36
C GLY A 21 41.35 -24.06 -66.31
N THR A 22 41.57 -22.78 -66.62
CA THR A 22 42.67 -22.33 -67.47
C THR A 22 43.29 -21.05 -66.94
N GLY A 23 44.62 -21.00 -66.95
CA GLY A 23 45.38 -19.79 -66.71
C GLY A 23 45.70 -19.48 -65.25
N PHE A 24 45.64 -20.48 -64.35
CA PHE A 24 45.83 -20.27 -62.91
C PHE A 24 47.24 -19.81 -62.49
N THR A 25 48.24 -19.89 -63.38
CA THR A 25 49.65 -19.54 -63.08
C THR A 25 50.24 -18.56 -64.10
N LEU A 26 49.40 -17.79 -64.81
CA LEU A 26 49.84 -16.91 -65.92
C LEU A 26 50.73 -15.74 -65.48
N SER A 27 50.55 -15.26 -64.24
CA SER A 27 51.33 -14.15 -63.66
C SER A 27 52.70 -14.58 -63.09
N GLY A 28 52.98 -15.88 -63.04
CA GLY A 28 54.16 -16.44 -62.36
C GLY A 28 54.04 -16.53 -60.82
N GLY A 29 52.94 -16.03 -60.24
CA GLY A 29 52.61 -16.18 -58.81
C GLY A 29 51.67 -17.37 -58.54
N THR A 30 51.51 -17.72 -57.25
CA THR A 30 50.45 -18.63 -56.81
C THR A 30 49.13 -17.87 -56.66
N PRO A 31 48.02 -18.30 -57.27
CA PRO A 31 46.74 -17.65 -57.14
C PRO A 31 46.17 -17.82 -55.72
N GLU A 32 45.35 -16.87 -55.28
CA GLU A 32 44.56 -17.00 -54.06
C GLU A 32 43.22 -17.67 -54.39
N VAL A 33 42.78 -18.60 -53.53
CA VAL A 33 41.46 -19.22 -53.64
C VAL A 33 40.65 -18.83 -52.42
N THR A 34 39.40 -18.41 -52.64
CA THR A 34 38.42 -18.15 -51.58
C THR A 34 37.14 -18.94 -51.82
N VAL A 35 36.48 -19.32 -50.73
CA VAL A 35 35.17 -19.98 -50.69
C VAL A 35 34.32 -19.20 -49.70
N GLY A 36 33.18 -18.67 -50.13
CA GLY A 36 32.33 -17.81 -49.29
C GLY A 36 33.07 -16.57 -48.75
N GLY A 37 34.06 -16.07 -49.49
CA GLY A 37 34.95 -14.99 -49.05
C GLY A 37 36.05 -15.38 -48.04
N LYS A 38 36.00 -16.58 -47.43
CA LYS A 38 37.09 -17.10 -46.56
C LYS A 38 38.16 -17.79 -47.40
N ARG A 39 39.43 -17.68 -47.01
CA ARG A 39 40.58 -18.23 -47.76
C ARG A 39 40.58 -19.76 -47.73
N CYS A 40 40.67 -20.38 -48.91
CA CYS A 40 40.79 -21.83 -49.09
C CYS A 40 42.29 -22.20 -49.15
N GLY A 41 42.75 -23.05 -48.23
CA GLY A 41 44.17 -23.41 -48.15
C GLY A 41 44.56 -24.36 -49.27
N LEU A 42 45.50 -23.98 -50.15
CA LEU A 42 45.99 -24.86 -51.22
C LEU A 42 46.69 -26.10 -50.65
N VAL A 43 46.33 -27.29 -51.16
CA VAL A 43 46.87 -28.58 -50.69
C VAL A 43 48.08 -29.04 -51.52
N SER A 44 48.21 -28.51 -52.73
CA SER A 44 49.31 -28.78 -53.67
C SER A 44 49.74 -27.49 -54.38
N PRO A 45 50.94 -27.44 -54.96
CA PRO A 45 51.33 -26.35 -55.85
C PRO A 45 50.34 -26.18 -57.00
N ALA A 46 50.12 -24.93 -57.41
CA ALA A 46 49.23 -24.58 -58.51
C ALA A 46 49.76 -25.11 -59.84
N SER A 47 48.88 -25.73 -60.65
CA SER A 47 49.17 -26.04 -62.05
C SER A 47 48.43 -25.07 -62.99
N PRO A 48 48.82 -24.93 -64.26
CA PRO A 48 48.15 -23.99 -65.19
C PRO A 48 46.66 -24.27 -65.43
N THR A 49 46.18 -25.48 -65.11
CA THR A 49 44.81 -25.96 -65.41
C THR A 49 44.05 -26.56 -64.24
N SER A 50 44.69 -26.83 -63.10
CA SER A 50 44.04 -27.41 -61.92
C SER A 50 44.67 -26.93 -60.60
N LEU A 51 43.83 -26.66 -59.60
CA LEU A 51 44.20 -26.33 -58.22
C LEU A 51 43.49 -27.28 -57.26
N GLN A 52 44.09 -27.58 -56.11
CA GLN A 52 43.40 -28.24 -55.00
C GLN A 52 43.45 -27.38 -53.74
N CYS A 53 42.33 -27.22 -53.04
CA CYS A 53 42.26 -26.48 -51.78
C CYS A 53 41.32 -27.12 -50.75
N ILE A 54 41.59 -26.92 -49.46
CA ILE A 54 40.76 -27.38 -48.34
C ILE A 54 39.72 -26.32 -48.00
N VAL A 55 38.43 -26.71 -48.02
CA VAL A 55 37.29 -25.84 -47.68
C VAL A 55 37.44 -25.31 -46.24
N PRO A 56 37.45 -23.98 -46.02
CA PRO A 56 37.53 -23.39 -44.69
C PRO A 56 36.24 -23.64 -43.89
N ALA A 57 36.29 -23.41 -42.57
CA ALA A 57 35.12 -23.53 -41.71
C ALA A 57 34.02 -22.53 -42.11
N LEU A 58 32.91 -23.06 -42.65
CA LEU A 58 31.78 -22.33 -43.17
C LEU A 58 30.47 -23.04 -42.78
N GLY A 59 29.42 -22.26 -42.53
CA GLY A 59 28.06 -22.78 -42.37
C GLY A 59 27.51 -23.40 -43.66
N GLY A 60 26.46 -24.19 -43.55
CA GLY A 60 25.81 -24.88 -44.67
C GLY A 60 25.14 -23.92 -45.65
N GLY A 61 24.92 -24.40 -46.88
CA GLY A 61 24.33 -23.62 -47.97
C GLY A 61 25.27 -23.38 -49.14
N LYS A 62 24.88 -22.47 -50.04
CA LYS A 62 25.65 -22.16 -51.25
C LYS A 62 26.74 -21.13 -50.98
N HIS A 63 27.96 -21.44 -51.36
CA HIS A 63 29.13 -20.57 -51.25
C HIS A 63 29.78 -20.40 -52.61
N GLU A 64 30.07 -19.15 -53.00
CA GLU A 64 30.84 -18.88 -54.21
C GLU A 64 32.30 -19.25 -54.03
N VAL A 65 32.91 -19.77 -55.10
CA VAL A 65 34.33 -20.10 -55.19
C VAL A 65 34.99 -19.16 -56.18
N VAL A 66 35.96 -18.38 -55.70
CA VAL A 66 36.67 -17.38 -56.49
C VAL A 66 38.17 -17.67 -56.44
N VAL A 67 38.77 -17.79 -57.61
CA VAL A 67 40.22 -17.84 -57.80
C VAL A 67 40.69 -16.47 -58.26
N ARG A 68 41.53 -15.82 -57.46
CA ARG A 68 42.11 -14.50 -57.70
C ARG A 68 43.56 -14.62 -58.15
N ASP A 69 43.86 -14.09 -59.33
CA ASP A 69 45.23 -13.85 -59.78
C ASP A 69 45.62 -12.39 -59.48
N ALA A 70 46.85 -12.16 -59.01
CA ALA A 70 47.32 -10.85 -58.57
C ALA A 70 47.43 -9.79 -59.69
N VAL A 71 47.45 -10.21 -60.96
CA VAL A 71 47.55 -9.34 -62.15
C VAL A 71 46.23 -9.32 -62.93
N TYR A 72 45.56 -10.47 -63.05
CA TYR A 72 44.37 -10.63 -63.90
C TYR A 72 43.03 -10.56 -63.16
N GLY A 73 43.03 -10.53 -61.82
CA GLY A 73 41.81 -10.39 -61.01
C GLY A 73 41.06 -11.70 -60.77
N ASP A 74 39.75 -11.59 -60.57
CA ASP A 74 38.89 -12.67 -60.08
C ASP A 74 38.33 -13.55 -61.20
N SER A 75 38.16 -14.85 -60.89
CA SER A 75 37.51 -15.81 -61.78
C SER A 75 36.01 -15.56 -61.91
N ASN A 76 35.40 -16.19 -62.93
CA ASN A 76 33.94 -16.35 -63.01
C ASN A 76 33.38 -17.11 -61.80
N ASN A 77 32.15 -16.76 -61.41
CA ASN A 77 31.47 -17.33 -60.26
C ASN A 77 31.05 -18.79 -60.54
N LEU A 78 31.67 -19.74 -59.85
CA LEU A 78 31.08 -21.05 -59.59
C LEU A 78 30.72 -21.13 -58.11
N SER A 79 29.80 -22.01 -57.74
CA SER A 79 29.40 -22.20 -56.35
C SER A 79 29.44 -23.68 -55.96
N ILE A 80 29.76 -23.92 -54.69
CA ILE A 80 29.60 -25.22 -54.03
C ILE A 80 28.42 -25.15 -53.07
N SER A 81 27.79 -26.28 -52.78
CA SER A 81 26.76 -26.41 -51.76
C SER A 81 27.27 -27.25 -50.60
N LEU A 82 27.41 -26.62 -49.42
CA LEU A 82 27.75 -27.29 -48.18
C LEU A 82 26.50 -27.90 -47.53
N ILE A 83 26.63 -29.11 -46.98
CA ILE A 83 25.55 -29.80 -46.26
C ILE A 83 25.13 -28.97 -45.04
N PHE A 84 23.82 -28.91 -44.78
CA PHE A 84 23.24 -28.47 -43.51
C PHE A 84 22.41 -29.63 -42.95
N SER A 85 22.81 -30.20 -41.82
CA SER A 85 22.12 -31.36 -41.23
C SER A 85 22.31 -31.45 -39.72
N LEU A 86 21.27 -31.91 -39.03
CA LEU A 86 21.29 -32.25 -37.61
C LEU A 86 21.20 -33.78 -37.50
N THR A 87 22.22 -34.41 -36.91
CA THR A 87 22.39 -35.86 -36.91
C THR A 87 21.95 -36.50 -35.59
N SER A 88 22.30 -35.89 -34.47
CA SER A 88 21.99 -36.42 -33.13
C SER A 88 22.03 -35.34 -32.07
N LEU A 89 21.39 -35.62 -30.93
CA LEU A 89 21.42 -34.78 -29.74
C LEU A 89 21.72 -35.66 -28.52
N THR A 90 22.57 -35.20 -27.61
CA THR A 90 22.91 -35.92 -26.37
C THR A 90 22.94 -34.98 -25.14
N PRO A 91 22.35 -35.39 -24.00
CA PRO A 91 21.41 -36.50 -23.81
C PRO A 91 20.05 -36.24 -24.49
N SER A 92 19.39 -37.27 -25.00
CA SER A 92 18.07 -37.17 -25.65
C SER A 92 16.88 -37.03 -24.67
N SER A 93 17.16 -36.95 -23.37
CA SER A 93 16.18 -36.58 -22.35
C SER A 93 16.79 -35.75 -21.22
N GLY A 94 15.93 -35.03 -20.48
CA GLY A 94 16.32 -34.18 -19.37
C GLY A 94 15.12 -33.72 -18.55
N SER A 95 15.30 -32.74 -17.65
CA SER A 95 14.24 -32.26 -16.77
C SER A 95 13.40 -31.13 -17.36
N PHE A 96 12.20 -30.92 -16.80
CA PHE A 96 11.36 -29.74 -17.06
C PHE A 96 12.02 -28.41 -16.67
N GLY A 97 13.05 -28.43 -15.81
CA GLY A 97 13.90 -27.25 -15.50
C GLY A 97 15.04 -27.02 -16.51
N GLY A 98 14.99 -27.66 -17.68
CA GLY A 98 16.02 -27.54 -18.71
C GLY A 98 17.22 -28.45 -18.48
N ALA A 99 18.00 -28.68 -19.54
CA ALA A 99 19.16 -29.57 -19.49
C ALA A 99 20.24 -29.11 -20.47
N ARG A 100 21.51 -29.24 -20.10
CA ARG A 100 22.62 -29.03 -21.04
C ARG A 100 22.63 -30.15 -22.06
N ILE A 101 22.52 -29.79 -23.34
CA ILE A 101 22.50 -30.69 -24.49
C ILE A 101 23.59 -30.31 -25.49
N MET A 102 24.11 -31.31 -26.19
CA MET A 102 25.03 -31.16 -27.31
C MET A 102 24.37 -31.71 -28.57
N LEU A 103 24.23 -30.85 -29.58
CA LEU A 103 23.73 -31.17 -30.91
C LEU A 103 24.94 -31.46 -31.81
N ALA A 104 24.90 -32.56 -32.55
CA ALA A 104 25.93 -32.92 -33.52
C ALA A 104 25.33 -32.98 -34.94
N GLY A 105 26.07 -32.46 -35.91
CA GLY A 105 25.57 -32.25 -37.27
C GLY A 105 26.67 -31.84 -38.25
N GLN A 106 26.27 -31.16 -39.31
CA GLN A 106 27.14 -30.58 -40.34
C GLN A 106 26.59 -29.23 -40.81
N GLY A 107 27.48 -28.28 -41.09
CA GLY A 107 27.14 -26.97 -41.62
C GLY A 107 26.56 -26.01 -40.59
N PHE A 108 26.76 -26.23 -39.30
CA PHE A 108 26.49 -25.18 -38.32
C PHE A 108 27.40 -23.97 -38.61
N ASP A 109 26.90 -22.76 -38.36
CA ASP A 109 27.64 -21.52 -38.61
C ASP A 109 28.71 -21.31 -37.52
N PRO A 110 30.02 -21.41 -37.84
CA PRO A 110 31.09 -21.29 -36.85
C PRO A 110 31.35 -19.86 -36.39
N ASP A 111 30.74 -18.86 -37.04
CA ASP A 111 30.81 -17.46 -36.60
C ASP A 111 29.68 -17.13 -35.60
N GLY A 112 28.92 -18.13 -35.15
CA GLY A 112 27.97 -18.05 -34.04
C GLY A 112 26.50 -17.80 -34.42
N GLY A 113 26.17 -17.65 -35.71
CA GLY A 113 24.82 -17.31 -36.17
C GLY A 113 23.77 -18.43 -36.13
N SER A 114 24.14 -19.65 -35.71
CA SER A 114 23.20 -20.77 -35.61
C SER A 114 22.20 -20.57 -34.45
N LEU A 115 20.90 -20.66 -34.74
CA LEU A 115 19.83 -20.64 -33.72
C LEU A 115 19.33 -22.07 -33.48
N VAL A 116 18.94 -22.37 -32.23
CA VAL A 116 18.40 -23.66 -31.82
C VAL A 116 17.10 -23.46 -31.06
N THR A 117 16.06 -24.22 -31.39
CA THR A 117 14.80 -24.27 -30.64
C THR A 117 14.42 -25.68 -30.23
N LEU A 118 13.72 -25.78 -29.10
CA LEU A 118 13.10 -26.99 -28.57
C LEU A 118 11.67 -26.64 -28.14
N CYS A 119 10.68 -27.41 -28.58
CA CYS A 119 9.25 -27.08 -28.34
C CYS A 119 8.88 -25.65 -28.81
N ASP A 120 9.46 -25.19 -29.93
CA ASP A 120 9.38 -23.81 -30.45
C ASP A 120 9.95 -22.69 -29.52
N LEU A 121 10.57 -23.05 -28.39
CA LEU A 121 11.25 -22.12 -27.48
C LEU A 121 12.77 -22.09 -27.78
N PRO A 122 13.44 -20.92 -27.67
CA PRO A 122 14.88 -20.81 -27.90
C PRO A 122 15.70 -21.58 -26.86
N CYS A 123 16.81 -22.18 -27.30
CA CYS A 123 17.80 -22.82 -26.44
C CYS A 123 18.91 -21.82 -26.08
N ASP A 124 19.29 -21.72 -24.80
CA ASP A 124 20.35 -20.82 -24.37
C ASP A 124 21.73 -21.35 -24.82
N LEU A 125 22.30 -20.73 -25.85
CA LEU A 125 23.56 -21.17 -26.46
C LEU A 125 24.74 -21.03 -25.47
N VAL A 126 25.51 -22.11 -25.33
CA VAL A 126 26.78 -22.12 -24.59
C VAL A 126 27.99 -22.10 -25.52
N SER A 127 27.90 -22.80 -26.66
CA SER A 127 28.92 -22.76 -27.72
C SER A 127 28.28 -23.03 -29.08
N SER A 128 28.50 -22.14 -30.04
CA SER A 128 28.00 -22.23 -31.42
C SER A 128 29.11 -21.91 -32.45
N ASP A 129 30.37 -22.09 -32.05
CA ASP A 129 31.60 -21.73 -32.77
C ASP A 129 32.18 -22.87 -33.64
N SER A 130 31.39 -23.92 -33.89
CA SER A 130 31.81 -25.11 -34.63
C SER A 130 30.84 -25.44 -35.77
N THR A 131 31.38 -26.03 -36.84
CA THR A 131 30.59 -26.48 -38.00
C THR A 131 29.88 -27.83 -37.78
N THR A 132 30.23 -28.54 -36.70
CA THR A 132 29.77 -29.91 -36.44
C THR A 132 29.09 -30.11 -35.09
N ALA A 133 29.23 -29.16 -34.16
CA ALA A 133 28.62 -29.26 -32.82
C ALA A 133 28.10 -27.91 -32.31
N ILE A 134 26.94 -27.93 -31.65
CA ILE A 134 26.41 -26.80 -30.86
C ILE A 134 26.12 -27.32 -29.45
N THR A 135 26.50 -26.57 -28.41
CA THR A 135 26.11 -26.86 -27.02
C THR A 135 25.15 -25.77 -26.55
N CYS A 136 24.00 -26.14 -26.00
CA CYS A 136 23.04 -25.20 -25.43
C CYS A 136 22.33 -25.77 -24.19
N VAL A 137 21.57 -24.95 -23.48
CA VAL A 137 20.70 -25.39 -22.37
C VAL A 137 19.27 -25.37 -22.86
N ALA A 138 18.64 -26.56 -22.90
CA ALA A 138 17.25 -26.72 -23.27
C ALA A 138 16.36 -25.83 -22.37
N PRO A 139 15.36 -25.13 -22.94
CA PRO A 139 14.51 -24.21 -22.19
C PRO A 139 13.72 -24.94 -21.09
N ALA A 140 13.40 -24.23 -20.02
CA ALA A 140 12.50 -24.74 -18.99
C ALA A 140 11.05 -24.72 -19.51
N LEU A 141 10.29 -25.74 -19.17
CA LEU A 141 8.86 -25.85 -19.45
C LEU A 141 8.04 -25.76 -18.15
N PRO A 142 6.77 -25.30 -18.21
CA PRO A 142 5.83 -25.47 -17.12
C PRO A 142 5.75 -26.95 -16.69
N HIS A 143 5.58 -27.19 -15.40
CA HIS A 143 5.49 -28.55 -14.86
C HIS A 143 4.26 -29.29 -15.45
N SER A 144 4.46 -30.54 -15.84
CA SER A 144 3.46 -31.43 -16.47
C SER A 144 3.37 -32.74 -15.70
N GLU A 145 2.18 -33.31 -15.55
CA GLU A 145 1.98 -34.63 -14.92
C GLU A 145 2.38 -35.82 -15.83
N ALA A 146 2.89 -35.55 -17.03
CA ALA A 146 3.44 -36.55 -17.95
C ALA A 146 4.70 -36.05 -18.65
N ASP A 147 5.57 -36.98 -19.09
CA ASP A 147 6.73 -36.71 -19.94
C ASP A 147 6.29 -36.00 -21.24
N VAL A 148 7.10 -35.04 -21.71
CA VAL A 148 6.82 -34.23 -22.91
C VAL A 148 7.96 -34.41 -23.93
N THR A 149 7.65 -34.99 -25.07
CA THR A 149 8.58 -35.13 -26.19
C THR A 149 8.44 -33.94 -27.15
N CYS A 150 9.57 -33.34 -27.52
CA CYS A 150 9.63 -32.17 -28.39
C CYS A 150 10.54 -32.37 -29.60
N ASP A 151 10.16 -31.73 -30.69
CA ASP A 151 11.02 -31.53 -31.85
C ASP A 151 12.15 -30.55 -31.49
N VAL A 152 13.32 -30.80 -32.07
CA VAL A 152 14.51 -29.95 -31.92
C VAL A 152 14.92 -29.46 -33.29
N VAL A 153 14.98 -28.14 -33.46
CA VAL A 153 15.28 -27.50 -34.74
C VAL A 153 16.53 -26.65 -34.62
N VAL A 154 17.45 -26.79 -35.57
CA VAL A 154 18.58 -25.86 -35.77
C VAL A 154 18.34 -25.11 -37.07
N SER A 155 18.43 -23.78 -37.02
CA SER A 155 18.28 -22.90 -38.18
C SER A 155 19.49 -21.99 -38.37
N SER A 156 19.88 -21.75 -39.62
CA SER A 156 20.99 -20.84 -39.98
C SER A 156 20.48 -19.45 -40.39
N PRO A 157 21.33 -18.41 -40.34
CA PRO A 157 20.99 -17.06 -40.83
C PRO A 157 20.59 -17.04 -42.32
N ASN A 158 21.04 -18.05 -43.08
CA ASN A 158 20.81 -18.19 -44.52
C ASN A 158 19.47 -18.88 -44.84
N GLY A 159 18.59 -19.08 -43.85
CA GLY A 159 17.25 -19.64 -44.04
C GLY A 159 17.21 -21.16 -44.21
N LEU A 160 18.27 -21.88 -43.82
CA LEU A 160 18.27 -23.35 -43.76
C LEU A 160 17.81 -23.82 -42.38
N SER A 161 17.13 -24.96 -42.34
CA SER A 161 16.66 -25.59 -41.10
C SER A 161 16.84 -27.10 -41.16
N ALA A 162 17.24 -27.71 -40.04
CA ALA A 162 17.34 -29.15 -39.86
C ALA A 162 16.70 -29.53 -38.51
N SER A 163 15.93 -30.62 -38.48
CA SER A 163 15.09 -30.98 -37.34
C SER A 163 15.23 -32.45 -36.94
N LEU A 164 15.30 -32.72 -35.63
CA LEU A 164 15.08 -34.05 -35.06
C LEU A 164 13.66 -34.07 -34.49
N LEU A 165 12.76 -34.75 -35.19
CA LEU A 165 11.39 -34.97 -34.73
C LEU A 165 11.41 -35.83 -33.47
N GLY A 166 10.78 -35.36 -32.40
CA GLY A 166 10.85 -35.94 -31.06
C GLY A 166 12.28 -36.09 -30.51
N GLY A 167 13.22 -35.27 -30.96
CA GLY A 167 14.65 -35.40 -30.66
C GLY A 167 15.04 -35.23 -29.20
N PHE A 168 14.17 -34.66 -28.37
CA PHE A 168 14.38 -34.50 -26.93
C PHE A 168 13.10 -34.79 -26.13
N THR A 169 13.22 -35.46 -24.99
CA THR A 169 12.09 -35.71 -24.08
C THR A 169 12.34 -35.16 -22.68
N TYR A 170 11.46 -34.28 -22.24
CA TYR A 170 11.37 -33.80 -20.87
C TYR A 170 10.73 -34.89 -20.00
N GLN A 171 11.47 -35.35 -18.99
CA GLN A 171 11.07 -36.48 -18.14
C GLN A 171 10.82 -36.06 -16.70
N LEU A 172 9.69 -36.52 -16.15
CA LEU A 172 9.30 -36.28 -14.76
C LEU A 172 10.32 -36.86 -13.78
N ALA A 173 10.76 -38.10 -14.01
CA ALA A 173 11.71 -38.79 -13.13
C ALA A 173 13.12 -38.15 -13.08
N LEU A 174 13.45 -37.28 -14.05
CA LEU A 174 14.70 -36.53 -14.08
C LEU A 174 14.56 -35.11 -13.48
N THR A 175 13.34 -34.69 -13.14
CA THR A 175 13.03 -33.34 -12.69
C THR A 175 13.13 -33.23 -11.17
N LEU A 176 13.91 -32.25 -10.70
CA LEU A 176 14.04 -31.98 -9.27
C LEU A 176 12.83 -31.18 -8.78
N SER A 177 12.42 -31.41 -7.53
CA SER A 177 11.39 -30.61 -6.87
C SER A 177 11.94 -29.90 -5.64
N LEU A 178 11.59 -28.63 -5.46
CA LEU A 178 11.82 -27.88 -4.23
C LEU A 178 10.50 -27.84 -3.43
N THR A 179 10.46 -28.54 -2.31
CA THR A 179 9.23 -28.70 -1.50
C THR A 179 9.20 -27.83 -0.25
N GLY A 180 10.35 -27.33 0.21
CA GLY A 180 10.41 -26.48 1.40
C GLY A 180 11.73 -25.72 1.52
N LEU A 181 11.66 -24.63 2.28
CA LEU A 181 12.68 -23.59 2.43
C LEU A 181 12.61 -23.08 3.86
N GLU A 182 13.69 -23.24 4.63
CA GLU A 182 13.71 -22.86 6.06
C GLU A 182 15.09 -22.32 6.49
N PRO A 183 15.19 -21.09 7.06
CA PRO A 183 14.12 -20.09 7.20
C PRO A 183 13.73 -19.46 5.86
N GLN A 184 12.52 -18.89 5.78
CA GLN A 184 12.04 -18.19 4.57
C GLN A 184 12.58 -16.76 4.41
N ARG A 185 13.42 -16.28 5.34
CA ARG A 185 13.94 -14.92 5.38
C ARG A 185 15.39 -14.83 5.87
N GLY A 186 16.09 -13.75 5.51
CA GLY A 186 17.46 -13.46 5.96
C GLY A 186 17.98 -12.10 5.52
N GLY A 187 19.08 -11.64 6.12
CA GLY A 187 19.63 -10.30 5.89
C GLY A 187 20.28 -10.10 4.52
N THR A 188 20.25 -8.87 4.00
CA THR A 188 20.90 -8.47 2.74
C THR A 188 22.42 -8.63 2.76
N ALA A 189 23.04 -8.58 3.93
CA ALA A 189 24.47 -8.85 4.13
C ALA A 189 24.87 -10.34 3.93
N GLY A 190 23.91 -11.26 3.85
CA GLY A 190 24.17 -12.70 3.83
C GLY A 190 24.39 -13.30 5.23
N GLY A 191 24.95 -14.51 5.29
CA GLY A 191 25.22 -15.25 6.52
C GLY A 191 24.08 -16.15 7.02
N THR A 192 22.88 -16.06 6.45
CA THR A 192 21.75 -16.94 6.83
C THR A 192 22.00 -18.38 6.40
N SER A 193 21.96 -19.32 7.34
CA SER A 193 22.04 -20.76 7.08
C SER A 193 20.66 -21.29 6.64
N LEU A 194 20.53 -21.56 5.35
CA LEU A 194 19.30 -21.95 4.69
C LEU A 194 19.26 -23.46 4.45
N THR A 195 18.14 -24.10 4.80
CA THR A 195 17.88 -25.52 4.51
C THR A 195 16.76 -25.65 3.47
N LEU A 196 17.08 -26.32 2.38
CA LEU A 196 16.19 -26.62 1.27
C LEU A 196 15.81 -28.09 1.33
N THR A 197 14.51 -28.38 1.35
CA THR A 197 13.99 -29.75 1.27
C THR A 197 13.34 -29.99 -0.08
N GLY A 198 13.47 -31.20 -0.61
CA GLY A 198 13.01 -31.51 -1.94
C GLY A 198 13.26 -32.96 -2.35
N THR A 199 13.22 -33.22 -3.65
CA THR A 199 13.57 -34.53 -4.21
C THR A 199 14.41 -34.40 -5.46
N GLY A 200 15.24 -35.41 -5.70
CA GLY A 200 16.02 -35.55 -6.94
C GLY A 200 17.33 -34.77 -6.95
N PHE A 201 17.70 -34.08 -5.88
CA PHE A 201 18.97 -33.34 -5.76
C PHE A 201 20.19 -34.25 -6.04
N GLY A 202 21.30 -33.63 -6.44
CA GLY A 202 22.57 -34.34 -6.64
C GLY A 202 23.14 -34.85 -5.32
N LEU A 203 23.90 -35.95 -5.38
CA LEU A 203 24.75 -36.38 -4.24
C LEU A 203 25.91 -35.42 -4.00
N SER A 204 26.33 -34.69 -5.04
CA SER A 204 27.28 -33.59 -4.93
C SER A 204 27.14 -32.60 -6.09
N GLY A 205 27.67 -31.39 -5.91
CA GLY A 205 27.80 -30.36 -6.96
C GLY A 205 26.52 -29.58 -7.25
N ASN A 206 25.54 -29.59 -6.34
CA ASN A 206 24.36 -28.73 -6.45
C ASN A 206 24.77 -27.25 -6.36
N LYS A 207 24.01 -26.39 -7.05
CA LYS A 207 24.17 -24.93 -6.96
C LYS A 207 22.85 -24.31 -6.56
N VAL A 208 22.90 -23.35 -5.64
CA VAL A 208 21.74 -22.60 -5.17
C VAL A 208 22.00 -21.12 -5.41
N THR A 209 21.02 -20.42 -5.99
CA THR A 209 21.04 -18.96 -6.11
C THR A 209 19.71 -18.36 -5.68
N ILE A 210 19.75 -17.16 -5.10
CA ILE A 210 18.58 -16.42 -4.61
C ILE A 210 18.67 -15.01 -5.18
N GLY A 211 17.70 -14.61 -6.00
CA GLY A 211 17.73 -13.30 -6.69
C GLY A 211 18.89 -13.10 -7.69
N GLY A 212 19.79 -14.08 -7.81
CA GLY A 212 21.06 -13.98 -8.57
C GLY A 212 22.30 -14.09 -7.68
N SER A 213 22.20 -13.82 -6.37
CA SER A 213 23.27 -14.09 -5.40
C SER A 213 23.44 -15.59 -5.17
N GLU A 214 24.67 -16.01 -4.89
CA GLU A 214 24.97 -17.41 -4.56
C GLU A 214 24.52 -17.74 -3.13
N CYS A 215 23.99 -18.95 -2.92
CA CYS A 215 23.88 -19.55 -1.59
C CYS A 215 24.87 -20.71 -1.54
N LYS A 216 25.95 -20.51 -0.80
CA LYS A 216 27.13 -21.38 -0.76
C LYS A 216 26.80 -22.68 -0.05
N VAL A 217 26.69 -23.76 -0.81
CA VAL A 217 26.34 -25.09 -0.30
C VAL A 217 27.38 -25.58 0.72
N THR A 218 26.89 -25.95 1.91
CA THR A 218 27.69 -26.49 3.01
C THR A 218 27.42 -27.98 3.25
N GLN A 219 26.19 -28.43 2.99
CA GLN A 219 25.81 -29.85 2.99
C GLN A 219 24.84 -30.12 1.85
N GLU A 220 24.94 -31.29 1.22
CA GLU A 220 24.08 -31.67 0.11
C GLU A 220 23.81 -33.17 0.11
N GLY A 221 22.62 -33.53 -0.36
CA GLY A 221 22.13 -34.90 -0.47
C GLY A 221 20.83 -34.94 -1.30
N PRO A 222 20.30 -36.13 -1.60
CA PRO A 222 19.27 -36.31 -2.63
C PRO A 222 17.89 -35.71 -2.30
N THR A 223 17.68 -35.30 -1.05
CA THR A 223 16.43 -34.73 -0.53
C THR A 223 16.61 -33.46 0.30
N SER A 224 17.86 -33.04 0.56
CA SER A 224 18.17 -31.88 1.40
C SER A 224 19.45 -31.20 0.94
N ILE A 225 19.45 -29.86 0.90
CA ILE A 225 20.63 -29.03 0.68
C ILE A 225 20.66 -27.97 1.78
N THR A 226 21.78 -27.82 2.47
CA THR A 226 22.03 -26.69 3.37
C THR A 226 23.05 -25.77 2.71
N CYS A 227 22.79 -24.47 2.67
CA CYS A 227 23.68 -23.47 2.12
C CYS A 227 23.68 -22.20 2.98
N ILE A 228 24.72 -21.37 2.85
CA ILE A 228 24.80 -20.07 3.50
C ILE A 228 24.58 -18.99 2.44
N THR A 229 23.62 -18.10 2.63
CA THR A 229 23.35 -17.00 1.70
C THR A 229 24.56 -16.05 1.64
N GLU A 230 25.07 -15.74 0.46
CA GLU A 230 26.00 -14.61 0.28
C GLU A 230 25.22 -13.28 0.25
N ALA A 231 25.95 -12.16 0.22
CA ALA A 231 25.35 -10.82 0.18
C ALA A 231 24.47 -10.60 -1.06
N HIS A 232 23.39 -9.83 -0.89
CA HIS A 232 22.40 -9.51 -1.90
C HIS A 232 22.17 -8.00 -2.02
N GLN A 233 21.91 -7.51 -3.23
CA GLN A 233 21.67 -6.09 -3.48
C GLN A 233 20.18 -5.77 -3.33
N GLY A 234 19.84 -5.10 -2.23
CA GLY A 234 18.48 -4.68 -1.91
C GLY A 234 17.64 -5.74 -1.20
N SER A 235 16.64 -5.26 -0.48
CA SER A 235 15.63 -6.09 0.19
C SER A 235 14.49 -6.46 -0.77
N GLY A 236 13.72 -7.51 -0.44
CA GLY A 236 12.56 -7.95 -1.22
C GLY A 236 12.40 -9.47 -1.25
N GLN A 237 11.40 -9.93 -2.01
CA GLN A 237 11.12 -11.36 -2.22
C GLN A 237 11.77 -11.86 -3.52
N PHE A 238 12.52 -12.95 -3.42
CA PHE A 238 13.29 -13.50 -4.54
C PHE A 238 13.12 -15.01 -4.66
N GLN A 239 13.03 -15.48 -5.90
CA GLN A 239 12.95 -16.91 -6.20
C GLN A 239 14.29 -17.60 -5.93
N VAL A 240 14.24 -18.68 -5.18
CA VAL A 240 15.34 -19.62 -4.93
C VAL A 240 15.42 -20.58 -6.11
N LYS A 241 16.56 -20.59 -6.80
CA LYS A 241 16.86 -21.49 -7.91
C LYS A 241 17.87 -22.54 -7.46
N VAL A 242 17.49 -23.80 -7.56
CA VAL A 242 18.38 -24.94 -7.30
C VAL A 242 18.72 -25.60 -8.64
N THR A 243 20.00 -25.81 -8.91
CA THR A 243 20.50 -26.54 -10.08
C THR A 243 21.29 -27.77 -9.63
N ALA A 244 21.04 -28.94 -10.21
CA ALA A 244 21.86 -30.13 -9.95
C ALA A 244 22.61 -30.62 -11.21
N PRO A 245 23.83 -31.18 -11.07
CA PRO A 245 24.60 -31.71 -12.20
C PRO A 245 23.82 -32.78 -12.97
N GLY A 246 23.78 -32.64 -14.29
CA GLY A 246 23.08 -33.58 -15.19
C GLY A 246 21.54 -33.54 -15.12
N LYS A 247 20.94 -32.75 -14.22
CA LYS A 247 19.47 -32.63 -14.07
C LYS A 247 18.93 -31.22 -14.27
N GLY A 248 19.76 -30.19 -14.32
CA GLY A 248 19.33 -28.81 -14.57
C GLY A 248 18.63 -28.16 -13.38
N LEU A 249 17.72 -27.21 -13.64
CA LEU A 249 16.99 -26.50 -12.59
C LEU A 249 15.92 -27.39 -11.94
N ALA A 250 15.61 -27.11 -10.68
CA ALA A 250 14.42 -27.65 -10.04
C ALA A 250 13.15 -26.99 -10.60
N ALA A 251 12.09 -27.79 -10.76
CA ALA A 251 10.76 -27.27 -11.01
C ALA A 251 10.31 -26.50 -9.76
N ALA A 252 10.17 -25.18 -9.91
CA ALA A 252 9.63 -24.31 -8.88
C ALA A 252 8.09 -24.36 -8.94
N ASN A 253 7.52 -25.29 -8.19
CA ASN A 253 6.18 -25.10 -7.65
C ASN A 253 6.25 -23.90 -6.65
N ASN A 254 5.11 -23.28 -6.30
CA ASN A 254 5.03 -21.96 -5.61
C ASN A 254 5.72 -21.82 -4.22
N SER A 255 6.54 -22.77 -3.78
CA SER A 255 7.18 -22.92 -2.47
C SER A 255 8.65 -22.46 -2.39
N GLY A 256 9.12 -21.63 -3.33
CA GLY A 256 10.53 -21.27 -3.51
C GLY A 256 10.91 -19.80 -3.24
N ILE A 257 10.11 -19.02 -2.52
CA ILE A 257 10.37 -17.58 -2.30
C ILE A 257 11.13 -17.35 -0.99
N PHE A 258 12.29 -16.69 -1.08
CA PHE A 258 13.08 -16.23 0.07
C PHE A 258 13.00 -14.70 0.19
N SER A 259 12.84 -14.19 1.40
CA SER A 259 12.74 -12.76 1.68
C SER A 259 14.07 -12.20 2.20
N TYR A 260 14.74 -11.37 1.40
CA TYR A 260 15.86 -10.58 1.88
C TYR A 260 15.34 -9.37 2.67
N ILE A 261 15.53 -9.37 3.98
CA ILE A 261 15.04 -8.36 4.92
C ILE A 261 16.02 -8.19 6.08
N ASP A 262 16.36 -6.96 6.42
CA ASP A 262 17.38 -6.68 7.43
C ASP A 262 16.74 -6.57 8.83
N LEU A 263 17.24 -7.33 9.80
CA LEU A 263 16.70 -7.35 11.17
C LEU A 263 17.23 -6.16 11.99
N TRP A 264 16.41 -5.53 12.83
CA TRP A 264 16.85 -4.47 13.74
C TRP A 264 17.91 -4.99 14.72
N SER A 265 17.73 -6.18 15.28
CA SER A 265 18.69 -6.78 16.24
C SER A 265 20.07 -7.08 15.64
N SER A 266 20.16 -7.26 14.32
CA SER A 266 21.35 -7.76 13.63
C SER A 266 22.43 -6.67 13.47
N PRO A 267 23.66 -6.89 13.97
CA PRO A 267 24.76 -5.95 13.74
C PRO A 267 25.08 -5.72 12.26
N PHE A 268 24.79 -6.69 11.39
CA PHE A 268 25.06 -6.57 9.95
C PHE A 268 24.21 -5.48 9.29
N THR A 269 22.98 -5.25 9.76
CA THR A 269 22.09 -4.15 9.35
C THR A 269 22.75 -2.78 9.56
N TRP A 270 23.60 -2.68 10.59
CA TRP A 270 24.25 -1.46 11.06
C TRP A 270 25.74 -1.40 10.69
N GLY A 271 26.19 -2.23 9.73
CA GLY A 271 27.58 -2.21 9.25
C GLY A 271 28.57 -3.00 10.10
N SER A 272 28.10 -3.99 10.86
CA SER A 272 28.83 -4.77 11.89
C SER A 272 28.99 -4.07 13.24
N GLU A 273 28.27 -2.97 13.47
CA GLU A 273 28.15 -2.29 14.76
C GLU A 273 26.87 -2.75 15.49
N PRO A 274 26.74 -2.60 16.82
CA PRO A 274 25.49 -2.91 17.52
C PRO A 274 24.31 -2.02 17.07
N PRO A 275 23.06 -2.44 17.30
CA PRO A 275 21.89 -1.63 16.96
C PRO A 275 21.88 -0.24 17.61
N PRO A 276 21.19 0.75 16.98
CA PRO A 276 21.20 2.14 17.42
C PRO A 276 20.84 2.32 18.89
N SER A 277 21.55 3.23 19.56
CA SER A 277 21.33 3.55 20.97
C SER A 277 20.39 4.75 21.17
N GLN A 278 20.00 5.00 22.42
CA GLN A 278 19.11 6.10 22.79
C GLN A 278 19.63 7.45 22.27
N GLY A 279 18.73 8.25 21.68
CA GLY A 279 19.07 9.58 21.14
C GLY A 279 19.79 9.56 19.80
N GLN A 280 19.90 8.42 19.12
CA GLN A 280 20.45 8.36 17.76
C GLN A 280 19.37 8.63 16.69
N LEU A 281 19.83 9.12 15.52
CA LEU A 281 19.05 9.25 14.29
C LEU A 281 19.20 7.96 13.47
N VAL A 282 18.08 7.37 13.07
CA VAL A 282 18.04 6.20 12.17
C VAL A 282 17.45 6.63 10.84
N VAL A 283 18.09 6.23 9.73
CA VAL A 283 17.64 6.54 8.37
C VAL A 283 17.47 5.25 7.58
N VAL A 284 16.24 4.96 7.16
CA VAL A 284 15.89 3.78 6.35
C VAL A 284 15.71 4.24 4.91
N THR A 285 16.74 4.01 4.09
CA THR A 285 16.86 4.53 2.72
C THR A 285 16.17 3.64 1.69
N GLN A 286 15.91 4.19 0.50
CA GLN A 286 15.38 3.48 -0.66
C GLN A 286 16.05 2.11 -0.91
N GLY A 287 15.22 1.10 -1.19
CA GLY A 287 15.66 -0.28 -1.44
C GLY A 287 15.99 -1.11 -0.20
N LYS A 288 15.90 -0.53 1.01
CA LYS A 288 16.01 -1.25 2.28
C LYS A 288 14.66 -1.52 2.90
N THR A 289 14.48 -2.73 3.44
CA THR A 289 13.38 -3.10 4.34
C THR A 289 13.99 -3.54 5.67
N LEU A 290 13.62 -2.83 6.73
CA LEU A 290 14.05 -3.06 8.10
C LEU A 290 12.92 -3.75 8.87
N LEU A 291 13.16 -4.95 9.36
CA LEU A 291 12.25 -5.67 10.24
C LEU A 291 12.55 -5.30 11.69
N LEU A 292 11.55 -4.78 12.41
CA LEU A 292 11.62 -4.54 13.83
C LEU A 292 11.30 -5.84 14.57
N ASP A 293 12.35 -6.59 14.93
CA ASP A 293 12.29 -7.89 15.62
C ASP A 293 12.51 -7.78 17.15
N GLN A 294 12.90 -6.59 17.62
CA GLN A 294 12.98 -6.22 19.04
C GLN A 294 12.61 -4.74 19.21
N SER A 295 12.22 -4.33 20.41
CA SER A 295 11.95 -2.92 20.71
C SER A 295 13.20 -2.03 20.48
N THR A 296 12.98 -0.82 19.95
CA THR A 296 14.05 0.19 19.83
C THR A 296 14.36 0.78 21.21
N PRO A 297 15.51 1.44 21.45
CA PRO A 297 15.56 2.46 22.51
C PRO A 297 14.81 3.72 22.06
N VAL A 298 14.67 4.73 22.93
CA VAL A 298 14.09 6.04 22.55
C VAL A 298 15.00 6.71 21.51
N LEU A 299 14.65 6.58 20.23
CA LEU A 299 15.38 7.17 19.12
C LEU A 299 15.21 8.69 19.12
N LYS A 300 16.25 9.44 18.74
CA LYS A 300 16.05 10.86 18.48
C LYS A 300 15.13 11.04 17.29
N MET A 301 15.31 10.28 16.22
CA MET A 301 14.44 10.32 15.06
C MET A 301 14.55 9.03 14.24
N LEU A 302 13.41 8.56 13.72
CA LEU A 302 13.34 7.56 12.67
C LEU A 302 12.90 8.24 11.36
N LEU A 303 13.83 8.37 10.41
CA LEU A 303 13.58 8.90 9.07
C LEU A 303 13.47 7.74 8.07
N ILE A 304 12.27 7.49 7.57
CA ILE A 304 11.99 6.50 6.55
C ILE A 304 11.96 7.22 5.20
N GLN A 305 13.05 7.13 4.44
CA GLN A 305 13.27 7.87 3.19
C GLN A 305 13.33 6.89 2.00
N GLY A 306 12.15 6.53 1.48
CA GLY A 306 11.97 5.58 0.38
C GLY A 306 12.23 4.11 0.72
N GLY A 307 12.69 3.82 1.94
CA GLY A 307 12.76 2.45 2.48
C GLY A 307 11.50 2.08 3.27
N HIS A 308 11.51 0.89 3.86
CA HIS A 308 10.35 0.33 4.55
C HIS A 308 10.73 -0.15 5.96
N VAL A 309 9.87 0.11 6.95
CA VAL A 309 9.96 -0.46 8.29
C VAL A 309 8.73 -1.32 8.54
N VAL A 310 8.94 -2.57 8.93
CA VAL A 310 7.87 -3.56 9.16
C VAL A 310 8.06 -4.16 10.54
N PHE A 311 7.00 -4.35 11.32
CA PHE A 311 7.07 -5.05 12.61
C PHE A 311 7.08 -6.57 12.40
N ASP A 312 7.88 -7.30 13.19
CA ASP A 312 7.93 -8.75 13.08
C ASP A 312 6.66 -9.42 13.63
N VAL A 313 5.92 -10.09 12.75
CA VAL A 313 4.71 -10.86 13.08
C VAL A 313 5.01 -12.20 13.78
N GLU A 314 6.27 -12.65 13.76
CA GLU A 314 6.71 -13.88 14.44
C GLU A 314 7.07 -13.63 15.91
N THR A 315 7.25 -12.37 16.33
CA THR A 315 7.62 -12.03 17.71
C THR A 315 6.46 -12.24 18.68
N VAL A 316 6.74 -12.93 19.79
CA VAL A 316 5.77 -13.28 20.85
C VAL A 316 5.71 -12.27 22.00
N GLU A 317 6.67 -11.37 22.09
CA GLU A 317 6.74 -10.28 23.08
C GLU A 317 6.14 -8.98 22.51
N GLU A 318 5.82 -8.01 23.38
CA GLU A 318 5.37 -6.68 22.94
C GLU A 318 6.50 -5.93 22.22
N LEU A 319 6.29 -5.58 20.96
CA LEU A 319 7.24 -4.78 20.18
C LEU A 319 6.95 -3.30 20.30
N VAL A 320 7.92 -2.53 20.81
CA VAL A 320 7.76 -1.08 21.03
C VAL A 320 8.76 -0.27 20.21
N LEU A 321 8.24 0.63 19.39
CA LEU A 321 8.98 1.68 18.70
C LEU A 321 8.93 2.96 19.52
N TRP A 322 9.99 3.21 20.30
CA TRP A 322 10.18 4.46 21.04
C TRP A 322 10.96 5.47 20.19
N ALA A 323 10.39 6.67 19.96
CA ALA A 323 11.08 7.74 19.22
C ALA A 323 10.61 9.14 19.66
N GLU A 324 11.38 10.21 19.41
CA GLU A 324 10.85 11.57 19.53
C GLU A 324 10.09 12.03 18.27
N TYR A 325 10.63 11.70 17.09
CA TYR A 325 10.03 12.00 15.78
C TYR A 325 10.12 10.79 14.85
N ILE A 326 9.04 10.49 14.13
CA ILE A 326 9.02 9.54 13.02
C ILE A 326 8.62 10.33 11.77
N LEU A 327 9.38 10.24 10.68
CA LEU A 327 9.10 10.96 9.44
C LEU A 327 9.23 10.03 8.24
N ILE A 328 8.16 9.92 7.46
CA ILE A 328 8.05 9.06 6.26
C ILE A 328 7.99 9.94 5.00
N VAL A 329 8.95 9.75 4.10
CA VAL A 329 9.17 10.56 2.88
C VAL A 329 9.70 9.70 1.72
N GLY A 330 9.61 10.21 0.49
CA GLY A 330 10.22 9.59 -0.69
C GLY A 330 9.63 8.24 -1.11
N GLY A 331 8.34 8.00 -0.85
CA GLY A 331 7.68 6.72 -1.07
C GLY A 331 7.96 5.65 -0.01
N GLY A 332 8.50 6.03 1.15
CA GLY A 332 8.78 5.09 2.24
C GLY A 332 7.52 4.59 2.94
N SER A 333 7.63 3.55 3.78
CA SER A 333 6.49 3.09 4.59
C SER A 333 6.85 2.62 6.00
N LEU A 334 5.86 2.72 6.90
CA LEU A 334 5.84 2.08 8.21
C LEU A 334 4.61 1.17 8.29
N SER A 335 4.84 -0.12 8.51
CA SER A 335 3.79 -1.15 8.46
C SER A 335 3.76 -2.01 9.74
N ILE A 336 2.56 -2.19 10.30
CA ILE A 336 2.28 -3.10 11.42
C ILE A 336 1.13 -4.02 11.00
N GLY A 337 1.44 -5.25 10.61
CA GLY A 337 0.48 -6.13 9.94
C GLY A 337 0.09 -5.65 8.54
N SER A 338 -0.99 -6.23 8.00
CA SER A 338 -1.62 -5.88 6.73
C SER A 338 -3.11 -6.21 6.78
N GLU A 339 -3.92 -5.72 5.84
CA GLU A 339 -5.37 -6.01 5.76
C GLU A 339 -5.66 -7.52 5.64
N ASP A 340 -4.86 -8.25 4.84
CA ASP A 340 -4.96 -9.71 4.68
C ASP A 340 -4.35 -10.52 5.85
N GLN A 341 -3.34 -9.95 6.53
CA GLN A 341 -2.65 -10.56 7.66
C GLN A 341 -2.46 -9.53 8.80
N PRO A 342 -3.50 -9.31 9.62
CA PRO A 342 -3.42 -8.36 10.74
C PRO A 342 -2.38 -8.78 11.78
N PHE A 343 -1.81 -7.81 12.48
CA PHE A 343 -0.74 -8.06 13.44
C PHE A 343 -1.22 -8.98 14.59
N PRO A 344 -0.57 -10.14 14.83
CA PRO A 344 -1.08 -11.14 15.77
C PRO A 344 -0.72 -10.85 17.24
N GLY A 345 0.48 -10.32 17.48
CA GLY A 345 1.03 -9.98 18.81
C GLY A 345 0.61 -8.59 19.27
N GLU A 346 1.35 -8.02 20.22
CA GLU A 346 1.14 -6.66 20.74
C GLU A 346 2.22 -5.71 20.18
N ALA A 347 1.84 -4.54 19.68
CA ALA A 347 2.75 -3.58 19.06
C ALA A 347 2.41 -2.13 19.43
N VAL A 348 3.41 -1.36 19.84
CA VAL A 348 3.24 0.02 20.33
C VAL A 348 4.18 0.98 19.60
N ILE A 349 3.65 2.08 19.10
CA ILE A 349 4.40 3.27 18.73
C ILE A 349 4.24 4.28 19.87
N GLU A 350 5.30 4.53 20.63
CA GLU A 350 5.28 5.51 21.73
C GLU A 350 6.22 6.69 21.44
N LEU A 351 5.66 7.90 21.43
CA LEU A 351 6.41 9.11 21.12
C LEU A 351 6.78 9.90 22.38
N HIS A 352 8.09 10.19 22.52
CA HIS A 352 8.68 10.89 23.66
C HIS A 352 9.05 12.34 23.31
N SER A 353 8.62 13.31 24.12
CA SER A 353 8.95 14.74 23.99
C SER A 353 8.12 15.54 25.01
N ASN A 354 8.38 16.84 25.13
CA ASN A 354 7.71 17.80 26.00
C ASN A 354 7.55 19.16 25.28
N THR A 355 6.92 20.12 25.96
CA THR A 355 6.69 21.51 25.53
C THR A 355 7.93 22.29 25.11
N HIS A 356 9.13 21.87 25.53
CA HIS A 356 10.42 22.51 25.21
C HIS A 356 11.20 21.81 24.09
N SER A 357 10.64 20.73 23.54
CA SER A 357 11.28 19.97 22.47
C SER A 357 11.34 20.77 21.18
N THR A 358 12.44 20.63 20.42
CA THR A 358 12.62 21.34 19.15
C THR A 358 11.59 20.87 18.13
N GLU A 359 10.69 21.75 17.72
CA GLU A 359 9.72 21.44 16.66
C GLU A 359 10.41 21.18 15.32
N LEU A 360 10.03 20.09 14.65
CA LEU A 360 10.28 19.94 13.21
C LEU A 360 9.44 20.96 12.45
N PRO A 361 10.01 21.68 11.46
CA PRO A 361 9.24 22.56 10.59
C PRO A 361 8.03 21.84 9.99
N LEU A 362 6.88 22.53 9.95
CA LEU A 362 5.54 22.02 9.64
C LEU A 362 4.94 21.07 10.70
N TYR A 363 5.67 20.04 11.13
CA TYR A 363 5.09 18.91 11.88
C TYR A 363 5.00 19.11 13.40
N GLY A 364 5.88 19.90 14.00
CA GLY A 364 5.94 20.08 15.45
C GLY A 364 6.84 19.06 16.15
N ALA A 365 6.56 18.78 17.43
CA ALA A 365 7.28 17.80 18.23
C ALA A 365 6.35 16.69 18.74
N LYS A 366 6.94 15.55 19.17
CA LYS A 366 6.22 14.30 19.51
C LYS A 366 5.30 13.85 18.36
N VAL A 367 5.88 13.66 17.17
CA VAL A 367 5.12 13.53 15.92
C VAL A 367 5.53 12.33 15.08
N LEU A 368 4.54 11.62 14.56
CA LEU A 368 4.64 10.71 13.41
C LEU A 368 4.09 11.45 12.19
N ALA A 369 4.95 11.74 11.22
CA ALA A 369 4.62 12.51 10.04
C ALA A 369 4.80 11.70 8.75
N VAL A 370 3.81 11.75 7.86
CA VAL A 370 3.86 11.17 6.51
C VAL A 370 3.73 12.30 5.50
N ARG A 371 4.73 12.45 4.62
CA ARG A 371 4.72 13.51 3.59
C ARG A 371 4.63 13.00 2.15
N ASP A 372 5.19 11.82 1.94
CA ASP A 372 5.40 11.18 0.65
C ASP A 372 5.71 9.70 0.96
N GLY A 373 4.68 8.87 1.09
CA GLY A 373 4.79 7.52 1.64
C GLY A 373 3.51 7.01 2.32
N THR A 374 3.63 5.85 2.97
CA THR A 374 2.49 5.09 3.52
C THR A 374 2.62 4.83 5.02
N LEU A 375 1.52 5.01 5.76
CA LEU A 375 1.34 4.49 7.11
C LEU A 375 0.26 3.40 7.08
N ASP A 376 0.64 2.19 7.49
CA ASP A 376 -0.12 0.97 7.22
C ASP A 376 -0.26 0.13 8.51
N LEU A 377 -1.33 0.33 9.26
CA LEU A 377 -1.47 -0.21 10.61
C LEU A 377 -2.74 -1.05 10.71
N HIS A 378 -2.59 -2.36 10.90
CA HIS A 378 -3.69 -3.31 10.98
C HIS A 378 -3.57 -4.16 12.25
N GLY A 379 -4.27 -3.73 13.30
CA GLY A 379 -4.49 -4.53 14.49
C GLY A 379 -5.49 -5.66 14.26
N ARG A 380 -5.63 -6.54 15.26
CA ARG A 380 -6.49 -7.72 15.21
C ARG A 380 -7.93 -7.32 14.88
N HIS A 381 -8.49 -7.94 13.84
CA HIS A 381 -9.86 -7.65 13.37
C HIS A 381 -10.92 -7.83 14.46
N VAL A 382 -11.68 -6.77 14.75
CA VAL A 382 -12.82 -6.76 15.69
C VAL A 382 -14.11 -6.45 14.90
N PRO A 383 -14.98 -7.44 14.63
CA PRO A 383 -16.17 -7.23 13.79
C PRO A 383 -17.19 -6.24 14.38
N ILE A 384 -17.26 -6.14 15.71
CA ILE A 384 -18.18 -5.28 16.46
C ILE A 384 -17.36 -4.49 17.47
N THR A 385 -16.93 -3.29 17.08
CA THR A 385 -16.15 -2.37 17.91
C THR A 385 -17.00 -1.64 18.95
N TRP A 386 -18.29 -1.49 18.69
CA TRP A 386 -19.28 -1.04 19.68
C TRP A 386 -20.66 -1.61 19.36
N THR A 387 -21.51 -1.64 20.38
CA THR A 387 -22.91 -2.09 20.30
C THR A 387 -23.74 -1.38 21.37
N HIS A 388 -25.01 -1.74 21.54
CA HIS A 388 -25.86 -1.25 22.62
C HIS A 388 -26.12 -2.35 23.64
N LEU A 389 -26.42 -1.97 24.88
CA LEU A 389 -27.03 -2.89 25.85
C LEU A 389 -28.35 -3.47 25.32
N ALA A 390 -28.61 -4.75 25.54
CA ALA A 390 -29.91 -5.38 25.34
C ALA A 390 -30.83 -5.25 26.57
N HIS A 391 -30.24 -5.16 27.77
CA HIS A 391 -30.94 -5.02 29.04
C HIS A 391 -30.32 -3.88 29.86
N THR A 392 -31.13 -3.19 30.67
CA THR A 392 -30.64 -2.13 31.55
C THR A 392 -29.65 -2.73 32.55
N ALA A 393 -28.43 -2.19 32.56
CA ALA A 393 -27.44 -2.51 33.58
C ALA A 393 -27.61 -1.54 34.75
N SER A 394 -27.82 -2.06 35.95
CA SER A 394 -28.09 -1.29 37.16
C SER A 394 -26.80 -0.91 37.88
N LEU A 395 -26.87 0.13 38.72
CA LEU A 395 -25.81 0.42 39.69
C LEU A 395 -25.53 -0.84 40.53
N GLY A 396 -24.26 -1.23 40.60
CA GLY A 396 -23.81 -2.44 41.29
C GLY A 396 -23.75 -3.71 40.44
N ASP A 397 -24.28 -3.70 39.21
CA ASP A 397 -24.18 -4.85 38.30
C ASP A 397 -22.76 -5.03 37.77
N THR A 398 -22.34 -6.28 37.61
CA THR A 398 -21.07 -6.67 36.95
C THR A 398 -21.29 -7.39 35.62
N ASN A 399 -22.53 -7.65 35.21
CA ASN A 399 -22.84 -8.34 33.95
C ASN A 399 -23.61 -7.41 33.00
N LEU A 400 -23.20 -7.37 31.74
CA LEU A 400 -23.82 -6.60 30.67
C LEU A 400 -24.35 -7.55 29.59
N THR A 401 -25.67 -7.59 29.41
CA THR A 401 -26.26 -8.21 28.21
C THR A 401 -26.19 -7.24 27.05
N LEU A 402 -25.56 -7.64 25.94
CA LEU A 402 -25.35 -6.86 24.74
C LEU A 402 -26.34 -7.22 23.64
N SER A 403 -26.60 -6.28 22.72
CA SER A 403 -27.58 -6.46 21.63
C SER A 403 -27.01 -7.04 20.33
N LEU A 404 -25.70 -7.15 20.23
CA LEU A 404 -24.99 -7.85 19.16
C LEU A 404 -23.86 -8.68 19.79
N PRO A 405 -23.55 -9.88 19.24
CA PRO A 405 -22.48 -10.71 19.76
C PRO A 405 -21.12 -10.06 19.49
N VAL A 406 -20.28 -9.96 20.52
CA VAL A 406 -18.95 -9.34 20.43
C VAL A 406 -17.82 -10.36 20.52
N THR A 407 -16.65 -10.01 19.98
CA THR A 407 -15.42 -10.85 20.03
C THR A 407 -14.39 -10.30 21.01
N LEU A 408 -14.84 -9.63 22.07
CA LEU A 408 -13.97 -9.03 23.09
C LEU A 408 -13.32 -10.11 23.96
N ARG A 409 -12.20 -9.79 24.59
CA ARG A 409 -11.39 -10.71 25.39
C ARG A 409 -11.36 -10.27 26.85
N GLN A 410 -11.01 -11.20 27.74
CA GLN A 410 -10.61 -10.86 29.10
C GLN A 410 -9.43 -9.86 29.07
N GLY A 411 -9.52 -8.82 29.88
CA GLY A 411 -8.52 -7.74 29.95
C GLY A 411 -8.79 -6.57 28.99
N ASP A 412 -9.66 -6.71 27.98
CA ASP A 412 -10.07 -5.57 27.15
C ASP A 412 -10.85 -4.55 28.00
N GLN A 413 -10.74 -3.27 27.67
CA GLN A 413 -11.49 -2.19 28.32
C GLN A 413 -12.62 -1.70 27.42
N VAL A 414 -13.79 -1.49 28.01
CA VAL A 414 -14.96 -0.91 27.35
C VAL A 414 -15.41 0.37 28.03
N VAL A 415 -15.94 1.32 27.25
CA VAL A 415 -16.74 2.43 27.75
C VAL A 415 -18.22 2.08 27.66
N ILE A 416 -18.97 2.35 28.74
CA ILE A 416 -20.43 2.31 28.78
C ILE A 416 -20.93 3.76 28.84
N ALA A 417 -21.70 4.19 27.84
CA ALA A 417 -22.17 5.57 27.71
C ALA A 417 -23.27 5.90 28.73
N THR A 418 -23.30 7.14 29.24
CA THR A 418 -24.40 7.57 30.11
C THR A 418 -25.71 7.65 29.33
N THR A 419 -26.80 7.23 29.97
CA THR A 419 -28.18 7.42 29.47
C THR A 419 -28.91 8.57 30.15
N GLU A 420 -28.24 9.28 31.05
CA GLU A 420 -28.85 10.35 31.84
C GLU A 420 -28.99 11.67 31.08
N ASN A 421 -29.71 12.60 31.70
CA ASN A 421 -29.95 13.93 31.16
C ASN A 421 -28.67 14.80 31.09
N ARG A 422 -28.78 15.95 30.41
CA ARG A 422 -27.70 16.90 30.11
C ARG A 422 -26.85 17.42 31.28
N PHE A 423 -27.21 17.17 32.54
CA PHE A 423 -26.44 17.56 33.71
C PHE A 423 -25.45 16.48 34.18
N TYR A 424 -25.64 15.23 33.75
CA TYR A 424 -24.92 14.03 34.22
C TYR A 424 -24.07 13.38 33.12
N MET A 425 -23.66 14.17 32.14
CA MET A 425 -22.83 13.77 30.99
C MET A 425 -21.49 13.09 31.35
N LYS A 426 -21.09 13.11 32.63
CA LYS A 426 -19.87 12.49 33.13
C LYS A 426 -20.04 11.05 33.62
N GLU A 427 -21.28 10.57 33.76
CA GLU A 427 -21.62 9.23 34.26
C GLU A 427 -21.44 8.15 33.16
N ASN A 428 -20.36 8.23 32.39
CA ASN A 428 -19.92 7.19 31.47
C ASN A 428 -18.80 6.43 32.17
N GLU A 429 -18.83 5.11 32.07
CA GLU A 429 -17.97 4.27 32.88
C GLU A 429 -17.00 3.49 31.99
N VAL A 430 -15.72 3.51 32.33
CA VAL A 430 -14.75 2.59 31.74
C VAL A 430 -14.64 1.39 32.66
N ARG A 431 -14.71 0.18 32.09
CA ARG A 431 -14.60 -1.08 32.84
C ARG A 431 -13.77 -2.10 32.06
N THR A 432 -13.00 -2.88 32.80
CA THR A 432 -12.20 -3.98 32.26
C THR A 432 -13.05 -5.26 32.24
N ILE A 433 -12.93 -6.05 31.17
CA ILE A 433 -13.66 -7.30 30.99
C ILE A 433 -12.99 -8.42 31.78
N ALA A 434 -13.76 -9.09 32.65
CA ALA A 434 -13.36 -10.30 33.35
C ALA A 434 -13.58 -11.56 32.49
N SER A 435 -14.70 -11.63 31.76
CA SER A 435 -15.03 -12.73 30.84
C SER A 435 -16.14 -12.34 29.86
N VAL A 436 -16.25 -13.07 28.75
CA VAL A 436 -17.33 -12.98 27.75
C VAL A 436 -17.94 -14.37 27.57
N SER A 437 -19.26 -14.45 27.35
CA SER A 437 -19.95 -15.71 27.04
C SER A 437 -19.56 -16.29 25.67
N GLU A 438 -19.81 -17.60 25.49
CA GLU A 438 -19.50 -18.30 24.23
C GLU A 438 -20.28 -17.76 23.02
N ASP A 439 -21.47 -17.19 23.24
CA ASP A 439 -22.27 -16.52 22.20
C ASP A 439 -21.93 -15.03 22.01
N GLY A 440 -21.02 -14.47 22.81
CA GLY A 440 -20.62 -13.07 22.75
C GLY A 440 -21.67 -12.06 23.23
N LEU A 441 -22.78 -12.50 23.82
CA LEU A 441 -23.89 -11.63 24.23
C LEU A 441 -23.85 -11.18 25.70
N GLU A 442 -23.10 -11.85 26.57
CA GLU A 442 -22.95 -11.48 27.98
C GLU A 442 -21.48 -11.15 28.28
N VAL A 443 -21.24 -9.97 28.85
CA VAL A 443 -19.92 -9.50 29.27
C VAL A 443 -19.90 -9.31 30.78
N THR A 444 -19.02 -10.04 31.47
CA THR A 444 -18.76 -9.84 32.90
C THR A 444 -17.58 -8.89 33.08
N LEU A 445 -17.75 -7.89 33.93
CA LEU A 445 -16.80 -6.84 34.28
C LEU A 445 -15.98 -7.24 35.52
N THR A 446 -14.76 -6.72 35.64
CA THR A 446 -13.92 -6.89 36.84
C THR A 446 -14.43 -6.11 38.05
N GLU A 447 -15.14 -5.01 37.81
CA GLU A 447 -15.63 -4.07 38.81
C GLU A 447 -17.09 -3.72 38.50
N ALA A 448 -17.90 -3.55 39.54
CA ALA A 448 -19.31 -3.20 39.41
C ALA A 448 -19.50 -1.79 38.85
N LEU A 449 -20.63 -1.54 38.19
CA LEU A 449 -21.03 -0.20 37.73
C LEU A 449 -21.34 0.73 38.91
N GLU A 450 -20.92 1.99 38.83
CA GLU A 450 -21.28 3.05 39.79
C GLU A 450 -22.60 3.74 39.40
N HIS A 451 -23.04 3.60 38.15
CA HIS A 451 -24.22 4.25 37.58
C HIS A 451 -25.17 3.22 36.93
N THR A 452 -26.40 3.67 36.63
CA THR A 452 -27.39 2.86 35.91
C THR A 452 -27.41 3.25 34.43
N HIS A 453 -27.24 2.28 33.56
CA HIS A 453 -27.19 2.44 32.11
C HIS A 453 -28.42 1.80 31.47
N LEU A 454 -29.35 2.63 31.00
CA LEU A 454 -30.66 2.20 30.54
C LEU A 454 -30.59 1.49 29.19
N SER A 455 -31.36 0.42 29.04
CA SER A 455 -31.68 -0.16 27.74
C SER A 455 -33.15 0.12 27.38
N VAL A 456 -33.41 1.33 26.88
CA VAL A 456 -34.73 1.75 26.36
C VAL A 456 -34.60 2.28 24.93
N THR A 457 -35.42 1.74 24.02
CA THR A 457 -35.68 2.36 22.71
C THR A 457 -36.99 3.15 22.76
N GLN A 458 -37.10 4.20 21.95
CA GLN A 458 -38.29 5.07 21.92
C GLN A 458 -38.89 5.10 20.51
N THR A 459 -40.20 4.91 20.37
CA THR A 459 -40.86 5.05 19.06
C THR A 459 -41.48 6.44 18.93
N LEU A 460 -40.97 7.26 18.01
CA LEU A 460 -41.44 8.61 17.74
C LEU A 460 -41.85 8.74 16.26
N GLY A 461 -43.11 9.09 16.01
CA GLY A 461 -43.62 9.29 14.64
C GLY A 461 -43.58 8.04 13.74
N GLY A 462 -43.49 6.83 14.31
CA GLY A 462 -43.30 5.57 13.58
C GLY A 462 -41.84 5.18 13.34
N HIS A 463 -40.89 5.98 13.82
CA HIS A 463 -39.45 5.67 13.79
C HIS A 463 -38.97 5.23 15.17
N THR A 464 -38.16 4.18 15.23
CA THR A 464 -37.42 3.81 16.45
C THR A 464 -36.20 4.72 16.59
N VAL A 465 -36.12 5.42 17.70
CA VAL A 465 -34.95 6.17 18.15
C VAL A 465 -34.20 5.28 19.14
N GLU A 466 -32.91 5.11 18.87
CA GLU A 466 -32.00 4.38 19.73
C GLU A 466 -31.53 5.29 20.88
N THR A 467 -31.80 4.86 22.11
CA THR A 467 -31.42 5.56 23.36
C THR A 467 -30.97 4.57 24.44
N ARG A 468 -30.59 3.35 24.03
CA ARG A 468 -29.93 2.35 24.88
C ARG A 468 -28.47 2.73 25.03
N ALA A 469 -27.89 2.53 26.21
CA ALA A 469 -26.48 2.81 26.44
C ALA A 469 -25.59 2.05 25.44
N GLU A 470 -24.71 2.78 24.76
CA GLU A 470 -23.66 2.22 23.92
C GLU A 470 -22.53 1.64 24.77
N VAL A 471 -22.00 0.50 24.33
CA VAL A 471 -20.82 -0.17 24.88
C VAL A 471 -19.78 -0.24 23.77
N GLY A 472 -18.67 0.49 23.93
CA GLY A 472 -17.61 0.58 22.92
C GLY A 472 -16.27 0.08 23.43
N LEU A 473 -15.54 -0.68 22.60
CA LEU A 473 -14.17 -1.12 22.87
C LEU A 473 -13.21 0.07 22.88
N LEU A 474 -12.30 0.08 23.86
CA LEU A 474 -11.23 1.05 23.98
C LEU A 474 -9.84 0.47 23.68
N THR A 475 -9.60 -0.82 23.94
CA THR A 475 -8.28 -1.46 23.81
C THR A 475 -8.07 -2.17 22.47
N HIS A 476 -6.87 -2.04 21.92
CA HIS A 476 -6.41 -2.82 20.76
C HIS A 476 -4.96 -3.26 20.95
N ASN A 477 -4.56 -4.31 20.23
CA ASN A 477 -3.21 -4.86 20.28
C ASN A 477 -2.17 -4.06 19.48
N VAL A 478 -2.61 -3.13 18.62
CA VAL A 478 -1.75 -2.15 17.96
C VAL A 478 -2.08 -0.78 18.53
N LYS A 479 -1.06 -0.04 18.99
CA LYS A 479 -1.25 1.21 19.74
C LYS A 479 -0.35 2.34 19.24
N ILE A 480 -0.90 3.56 19.19
CA ILE A 480 -0.15 4.81 19.08
C ILE A 480 -0.39 5.60 20.37
N GLN A 481 0.68 5.94 21.10
CA GLN A 481 0.56 6.77 22.29
C GLN A 481 1.64 7.85 22.46
N GLY A 482 1.27 8.92 23.15
CA GLY A 482 2.22 9.87 23.70
C GLY A 482 2.73 9.40 25.06
N ASN A 483 4.05 9.48 25.25
CA ASN A 483 4.63 9.36 26.58
C ASN A 483 4.13 10.54 27.47
N VAL A 484 3.65 10.24 28.67
CA VAL A 484 3.16 11.21 29.68
C VAL A 484 4.11 11.20 30.90
N GLY A 485 5.39 10.91 30.67
CA GLY A 485 6.39 10.69 31.71
C GLY A 485 6.79 11.98 32.43
N THR A 486 7.04 11.85 33.74
CA THR A 486 7.57 12.92 34.59
C THR A 486 9.07 13.14 34.41
N ASP A 487 9.75 12.40 33.54
CA ASP A 487 11.22 12.35 33.43
C ASP A 487 11.87 13.71 33.16
N PHE A 488 11.14 14.61 32.47
CA PHE A 488 11.57 16.00 32.26
C PHE A 488 11.60 16.84 33.55
N SER A 489 10.73 16.55 34.52
CA SER A 489 10.65 17.29 35.79
C SER A 489 11.84 17.07 36.74
N VAL A 490 12.72 16.13 36.40
CA VAL A 490 13.96 15.85 37.15
C VAL A 490 15.12 16.71 36.64
N ALA A 491 15.01 17.27 35.42
CA ALA A 491 16.09 18.01 34.76
C ALA A 491 16.07 19.53 34.98
N ILE A 492 15.00 20.08 35.58
CA ILE A 492 14.87 21.52 35.86
C ILE A 492 14.95 21.76 37.37
N GLU A 493 15.98 22.49 37.79
CA GLU A 493 16.12 22.97 39.16
C GLU A 493 14.99 23.98 39.46
N GLY A 494 14.17 23.69 40.47
CA GLY A 494 13.03 24.54 40.83
C GLY A 494 13.46 25.87 41.44
N CYS A 495 12.60 26.88 41.35
CA CYS A 495 12.86 28.22 41.89
C CYS A 495 13.29 28.18 43.38
N ASP A 496 14.42 28.82 43.72
CA ASP A 496 14.92 28.93 45.11
C ASP A 496 13.90 29.50 46.11
N THR A 497 12.92 30.27 45.61
CA THR A 497 11.82 30.82 46.43
C THR A 497 10.49 30.74 45.68
N ALA A 498 9.40 30.53 46.43
CA ALA A 498 8.05 30.53 45.88
C ALA A 498 7.69 31.92 45.34
N PHE A 499 7.39 32.00 44.05
CA PHE A 499 6.98 33.24 43.36
C PHE A 499 5.77 33.89 44.06
N ARG A 500 5.93 35.15 44.47
CA ARG A 500 4.85 35.97 45.03
C ARG A 500 4.49 37.06 44.01
N PRO A 501 3.37 36.94 43.28
CA PRO A 501 2.98 37.96 42.31
C PRO A 501 2.56 39.24 43.03
N ASP A 502 3.30 40.33 42.81
CA ASP A 502 2.76 41.69 42.95
C ASP A 502 2.42 42.26 41.57
N GLN A 503 1.93 43.50 41.54
CA GLN A 503 1.35 44.11 40.34
C GLN A 503 2.37 44.40 39.21
N HIS A 504 3.67 44.22 39.46
CA HIS A 504 4.76 44.45 38.49
C HIS A 504 5.80 43.32 38.43
N ALA A 505 5.63 42.23 39.16
CA ALA A 505 6.54 41.08 39.16
C ALA A 505 6.50 40.32 37.82
N THR A 506 7.48 40.53 36.96
CA THR A 506 7.73 39.67 35.79
C THR A 506 8.23 38.31 36.25
N GLN A 507 7.55 37.23 35.86
CA GLN A 507 7.97 35.87 36.18
C GLN A 507 9.26 35.51 35.43
N SER A 508 10.39 35.49 36.14
CA SER A 508 11.72 35.15 35.59
C SER A 508 12.08 33.67 35.74
N SER A 509 11.22 32.87 36.38
CA SER A 509 11.41 31.43 36.56
C SER A 509 10.06 30.70 36.63
N PHE A 510 9.99 29.53 35.99
CA PHE A 510 8.86 28.61 36.09
C PHE A 510 9.21 27.49 37.06
N ASN A 511 8.24 27.01 37.84
CA ASN A 511 8.44 25.79 38.62
C ASN A 511 8.57 24.64 37.61
N GLY A 512 9.76 24.05 37.51
CA GLY A 512 10.11 23.02 36.52
C GLY A 512 9.45 21.65 36.73
N ARG A 513 8.19 21.60 37.19
CA ARG A 513 7.44 20.36 37.42
C ARG A 513 6.51 20.09 36.25
N HIS A 514 6.36 18.80 35.91
CA HIS A 514 5.40 18.36 34.92
C HIS A 514 3.98 18.79 35.34
N GLY A 515 3.28 19.50 34.46
CA GLY A 515 1.93 20.04 34.71
C GLY A 515 1.84 21.45 35.31
N ASP A 516 2.96 22.06 35.74
CA ASP A 516 2.96 23.47 36.20
C ASP A 516 2.94 24.47 35.01
N GLU A 517 3.29 24.02 33.80
CA GLU A 517 3.20 24.77 32.55
C GLU A 517 1.87 24.53 31.82
N ILE A 518 1.31 25.59 31.23
CA ILE A 518 0.08 25.51 30.43
C ILE A 518 0.27 24.54 29.26
N GLY A 519 -0.44 23.41 29.30
CA GLY A 519 -0.38 22.37 28.28
C GLY A 519 0.69 21.29 28.52
N GLY A 520 1.53 21.40 29.56
CA GLY A 520 2.61 20.45 29.83
C GLY A 520 2.14 19.04 30.22
N ASP A 521 0.99 18.93 30.89
CA ASP A 521 0.26 17.69 31.20
C ASP A 521 -0.63 17.21 30.03
N GLN A 522 -0.72 18.00 28.97
CA GLN A 522 -1.64 17.85 27.83
C GLN A 522 -0.86 17.84 26.49
N PHE A 523 0.38 17.35 26.54
CA PHE A 523 1.33 17.32 25.42
C PHE A 523 1.48 15.88 24.87
N GLY A 524 0.47 15.41 24.14
CA GLY A 524 0.40 14.06 23.59
C GLY A 524 1.09 13.87 22.23
N ALA A 525 1.11 12.60 21.78
CA ALA A 525 1.60 12.25 20.44
C ALA A 525 0.69 12.79 19.33
N THR A 526 1.26 13.12 18.18
CA THR A 526 0.52 13.59 17.00
C THR A 526 0.82 12.73 15.79
N VAL A 527 -0.19 12.49 14.95
CA VAL A 527 -0.04 11.86 13.63
C VAL A 527 -0.51 12.84 12.58
N ILE A 528 0.35 13.13 11.60
CA ILE A 528 0.04 14.04 10.49
C ILE A 528 0.36 13.40 9.14
N LEU A 529 -0.66 13.29 8.30
CA LEU A 529 -0.59 12.79 6.92
C LEU A 529 -0.79 13.98 5.99
N SER A 530 0.27 14.42 5.30
CA SER A 530 0.26 15.69 4.55
C SER A 530 1.11 15.64 3.30
N GLY A 531 0.47 15.44 2.15
CA GLY A 531 1.12 15.44 0.84
C GLY A 531 1.87 16.74 0.56
N LYS A 532 3.00 16.66 -0.16
CA LYS A 532 3.72 17.87 -0.62
C LYS A 532 2.82 18.75 -1.51
N PHE A 533 1.93 18.13 -2.26
CA PHE A 533 0.88 18.73 -3.07
C PHE A 533 -0.38 17.85 -2.93
N PRO A 534 -1.59 18.42 -2.96
CA PRO A 534 -2.82 17.64 -2.94
C PRO A 534 -3.05 16.90 -4.27
N ASP A 535 -3.92 15.89 -4.25
CA ASP A 535 -4.46 15.20 -5.44
C ASP A 535 -3.39 14.53 -6.34
N LEU A 536 -2.28 14.07 -5.74
CA LEU A 536 -1.17 13.37 -6.41
C LEU A 536 -0.85 11.98 -5.83
N ASP A 537 -1.76 11.40 -5.03
CA ASP A 537 -1.61 10.08 -4.37
C ASP A 537 -0.29 9.89 -3.58
N LEU A 538 0.30 11.00 -3.09
CA LEU A 538 1.61 11.00 -2.43
C LEU A 538 1.57 10.41 -1.02
N VAL A 539 0.41 10.37 -0.37
CA VAL A 539 0.28 9.93 1.03
C VAL A 539 -0.87 8.97 1.16
N MET A 540 -0.61 7.83 1.80
CA MET A 540 -1.63 6.84 2.14
C MET A 540 -1.62 6.57 3.64
N GLY A 541 -2.81 6.52 4.24
CA GLY A 541 -3.01 6.17 5.64
C GLY A 541 -4.12 5.15 5.79
N ARG A 542 -3.75 3.89 6.07
CA ARG A 542 -4.69 2.83 6.44
C ARG A 542 -4.46 2.52 7.90
N ILE A 543 -5.43 2.88 8.74
CA ILE A 543 -5.34 2.73 10.19
C ILE A 543 -6.56 1.93 10.64
N GLU A 544 -6.32 0.69 11.05
CA GLU A 544 -7.33 -0.34 11.21
C GLU A 544 -7.17 -1.08 12.54
N TYR A 545 -8.21 -1.07 13.38
CA TYR A 545 -8.21 -1.69 14.72
C TYR A 545 -7.00 -1.27 15.58
N VAL A 546 -6.70 0.03 15.60
CA VAL A 546 -5.61 0.64 16.38
C VAL A 546 -6.18 1.42 17.57
N GLU A 547 -5.52 1.35 18.73
CA GLU A 547 -5.77 2.23 19.87
C GLU A 547 -4.90 3.49 19.77
N VAL A 548 -5.51 4.67 19.80
CA VAL A 548 -4.84 5.98 19.71
C VAL A 548 -5.12 6.75 20.98
N THR A 549 -4.13 6.83 21.88
CA THR A 549 -4.32 7.32 23.25
C THR A 549 -3.25 8.30 23.73
N LYS A 550 -3.58 9.22 24.65
CA LYS A 550 -2.64 10.25 25.15
C LYS A 550 -2.05 11.08 24.01
N THR A 551 -2.92 11.47 23.08
CA THR A 551 -2.58 12.05 21.76
C THR A 551 -3.21 13.43 21.55
N GLY A 552 -2.71 14.17 20.56
CA GLY A 552 -3.00 15.59 20.38
C GLY A 552 -2.28 16.46 21.42
N GLN A 553 -2.17 17.75 21.14
CA GLN A 553 -1.53 18.71 22.04
C GLN A 553 -2.48 19.90 22.30
N ALA A 554 -2.71 20.22 23.57
CA ALA A 554 -3.46 21.42 23.94
C ALA A 554 -2.64 22.68 23.65
N PHE A 555 -3.32 23.79 23.37
CA PHE A 555 -2.72 25.11 23.09
C PHE A 555 -1.89 25.19 21.81
N GLN A 556 -1.81 24.10 21.03
CA GLN A 556 -1.18 24.07 19.71
C GLN A 556 -2.20 23.70 18.62
N LEU A 557 -2.48 24.64 17.72
CA LEU A 557 -3.33 24.41 16.55
C LEU A 557 -2.60 23.52 15.52
N GLY A 558 -3.32 22.62 14.86
CA GLY A 558 -2.74 21.67 13.90
C GLY A 558 -2.06 20.43 14.51
N ARG A 559 -2.00 20.32 15.86
CA ARG A 559 -1.36 19.22 16.60
C ARG A 559 -2.42 18.22 17.10
N TYR A 560 -2.99 17.46 16.17
CA TYR A 560 -4.09 16.54 16.42
C TYR A 560 -3.61 15.06 16.51
N PRO A 561 -4.38 14.16 17.15
CA PRO A 561 -4.11 12.72 17.18
C PRO A 561 -3.99 12.11 15.80
N LEU A 562 -5.02 12.26 14.96
CA LEU A 562 -5.04 11.84 13.56
C LEU A 562 -5.41 13.04 12.69
N HIS A 563 -4.41 13.61 12.00
CA HIS A 563 -4.54 14.80 11.16
C HIS A 563 -4.29 14.45 9.68
N PHE A 564 -5.35 14.37 8.89
CA PHE A 564 -5.27 14.33 7.43
C PHE A 564 -5.24 15.78 6.94
N HIS A 565 -4.09 16.24 6.47
CA HIS A 565 -3.76 17.66 6.34
C HIS A 565 -3.34 18.05 4.93
N LEU A 566 -4.23 18.74 4.21
CA LEU A 566 -4.02 19.26 2.86
C LEU A 566 -3.64 18.18 1.83
N ALA A 567 -4.13 16.95 2.02
CA ALA A 567 -3.81 15.81 1.17
C ALA A 567 -4.60 15.80 -0.16
N GLY A 568 -5.75 16.47 -0.22
CA GLY A 568 -6.65 16.38 -1.38
C GLY A 568 -7.45 15.07 -1.36
N ASP A 569 -7.59 14.40 -2.51
CA ASP A 569 -8.17 13.07 -2.61
C ASP A 569 -7.41 12.03 -1.75
N MET A 570 -8.16 11.27 -0.95
CA MET A 570 -7.68 10.20 -0.08
C MET A 570 -8.53 8.93 -0.22
N GLY A 571 -9.13 8.67 -1.40
CA GLY A 571 -10.04 7.54 -1.65
C GLY A 571 -9.47 6.12 -1.44
N GLY A 572 -8.16 5.96 -1.23
CA GLY A 572 -7.52 4.70 -0.82
C GLY A 572 -7.12 4.63 0.66
N SER A 573 -7.41 5.68 1.45
CA SER A 573 -7.05 5.79 2.87
C SER A 573 -8.28 5.67 3.76
N TYR A 574 -8.09 5.17 4.98
CA TYR A 574 -9.19 4.99 5.92
C TYR A 574 -8.75 4.97 7.39
N ILE A 575 -9.70 5.29 8.27
CA ILE A 575 -9.63 5.06 9.71
C ILE A 575 -10.80 4.13 10.03
N ARG A 576 -10.52 2.85 10.29
CA ARG A 576 -11.54 1.81 10.43
C ARG A 576 -11.40 1.07 11.76
N GLY A 577 -12.48 1.01 12.54
CA GLY A 577 -12.55 0.16 13.72
C GLY A 577 -11.59 0.53 14.86
N CYS A 578 -11.04 1.75 14.86
CA CYS A 578 -10.06 2.22 15.82
C CYS A 578 -10.71 2.80 17.09
N SER A 579 -9.99 2.71 18.20
CA SER A 579 -10.30 3.43 19.43
C SER A 579 -9.45 4.69 19.51
N ILE A 580 -10.06 5.86 19.77
CA ILE A 580 -9.36 7.15 19.81
C ILE A 580 -9.78 7.89 21.08
N HIS A 581 -8.95 7.83 22.13
CA HIS A 581 -9.39 8.27 23.45
C HIS A 581 -8.36 8.97 24.32
N HIS A 582 -8.83 9.70 25.33
CA HIS A 582 -7.96 10.47 26.23
C HIS A 582 -7.06 11.44 25.45
N THR A 583 -7.66 12.14 24.49
CA THR A 583 -6.95 13.05 23.59
C THR A 583 -6.98 14.48 24.14
N TYR A 584 -5.84 15.17 24.07
CA TYR A 584 -5.68 16.56 24.50
C TYR A 584 -6.07 17.59 23.43
N ASN A 585 -6.54 17.07 22.28
CA ASN A 585 -7.06 17.80 21.15
C ASN A 585 -8.19 16.96 20.50
N ARG A 586 -8.69 17.33 19.31
CA ARG A 586 -9.77 16.63 18.57
C ARG A 586 -9.45 15.15 18.33
N ALA A 587 -10.39 14.29 17.95
CA ALA A 587 -10.06 12.87 17.69
C ALA A 587 -9.53 12.64 16.26
N VAL A 588 -10.33 12.98 15.25
CA VAL A 588 -9.99 12.90 13.81
C VAL A 588 -10.20 14.26 13.18
N THR A 589 -9.17 14.78 12.50
CA THR A 589 -9.27 16.02 11.71
C THR A 589 -9.03 15.75 10.23
N MET A 590 -10.02 16.13 9.43
CA MET A 590 -10.00 16.17 7.97
C MET A 590 -9.86 17.64 7.55
N HIS A 591 -8.69 18.02 7.05
CA HIS A 591 -8.37 19.39 6.61
C HIS A 591 -7.98 19.35 5.14
N SER A 592 -8.80 19.95 4.27
CA SER A 592 -8.70 19.86 2.80
C SER A 592 -8.36 18.45 2.33
N THR A 593 -9.20 17.51 2.76
CA THR A 593 -9.11 16.08 2.50
C THR A 593 -10.48 15.59 2.02
N ASN A 594 -10.50 14.85 0.91
CA ASN A 594 -11.70 14.39 0.21
C ASN A 594 -11.74 12.86 0.11
N ASN A 595 -12.93 12.30 -0.10
CA ASN A 595 -13.17 10.86 -0.28
C ASN A 595 -12.63 9.94 0.84
N LEU A 596 -12.31 10.48 2.03
CA LEU A 596 -11.78 9.69 3.14
C LEU A 596 -12.87 8.81 3.76
N LEU A 597 -12.54 7.57 4.10
CA LEU A 597 -13.41 6.66 4.84
C LEU A 597 -13.07 6.67 6.34
N VAL A 598 -14.04 7.04 7.16
CA VAL A 598 -13.93 7.05 8.63
C VAL A 598 -15.06 6.21 9.19
N GLU A 599 -14.79 4.98 9.62
CA GLU A 599 -15.84 4.04 9.97
C GLU A 599 -15.57 3.15 11.18
N HIS A 600 -16.64 2.71 11.86
CA HIS A 600 -16.57 1.76 12.98
C HIS A 600 -15.70 2.22 14.18
N ASN A 601 -15.29 3.49 14.24
CA ASN A 601 -14.38 3.97 15.29
C ASN A 601 -15.12 4.31 16.59
N VAL A 602 -14.43 4.18 17.73
CA VAL A 602 -14.89 4.59 19.06
C VAL A 602 -14.03 5.75 19.54
N ALA A 603 -14.59 6.96 19.54
CA ALA A 603 -13.93 8.14 20.12
C ALA A 603 -14.41 8.34 21.57
N TYR A 604 -13.51 8.43 22.55
CA TYR A 604 -13.89 8.60 23.97
C TYR A 604 -13.07 9.67 24.71
N ASN A 605 -13.73 10.49 25.53
CA ASN A 605 -13.06 11.44 26.44
C ASN A 605 -12.10 12.41 25.71
N ASN A 606 -12.52 12.84 24.51
CA ASN A 606 -11.73 13.68 23.62
C ASN A 606 -11.94 15.18 23.91
N MET A 607 -10.90 16.00 23.79
CA MET A 607 -11.02 17.47 23.86
C MET A 607 -11.42 18.08 22.51
N GLY A 608 -12.19 19.17 22.52
CA GLY A 608 -12.66 19.80 21.26
C GLY A 608 -13.68 18.92 20.55
N HIS A 609 -13.71 18.92 19.22
CA HIS A 609 -14.60 18.06 18.42
C HIS A 609 -14.06 16.62 18.30
N ALA A 610 -14.92 15.60 18.12
CA ALA A 610 -14.43 14.23 17.87
C ALA A 610 -14.04 14.05 16.38
N ILE A 611 -15.02 13.99 15.47
CA ILE A 611 -14.78 13.97 14.02
C ILE A 611 -14.99 15.37 13.46
N PHE A 612 -13.99 15.92 12.78
CA PHE A 612 -13.91 17.34 12.44
C PHE A 612 -13.44 17.58 10.99
N THR A 613 -14.32 18.11 10.14
CA THR A 613 -13.93 18.74 8.86
C THR A 613 -13.48 20.20 9.14
N GLU A 614 -12.32 20.66 8.69
CA GLU A 614 -11.76 21.94 9.15
C GLU A 614 -12.29 23.18 8.40
N ASP A 615 -12.04 23.30 7.09
CA ASP A 615 -12.26 24.55 6.35
C ASP A 615 -13.53 24.59 5.49
N GLY A 616 -14.09 23.41 5.19
CA GLY A 616 -15.31 23.17 4.41
C GLY A 616 -15.10 23.16 2.90
N VAL A 617 -13.88 22.84 2.46
CA VAL A 617 -13.63 22.34 1.09
C VAL A 617 -13.76 20.81 1.01
N GLU A 618 -13.73 20.13 2.16
CA GLU A 618 -13.73 18.66 2.30
C GLU A 618 -15.06 18.06 1.83
N GLN A 619 -15.01 17.12 0.89
CA GLN A 619 -16.19 16.56 0.23
C GLN A 619 -16.11 15.05 0.02
N ASN A 620 -17.27 14.46 -0.25
CA ASN A 620 -17.49 13.05 -0.64
C ASN A 620 -16.94 12.02 0.37
N SER A 621 -16.53 12.45 1.56
CA SER A 621 -16.00 11.56 2.59
C SER A 621 -17.14 10.81 3.27
N VAL A 622 -16.87 9.59 3.73
CA VAL A 622 -17.86 8.70 4.33
C VAL A 622 -17.54 8.51 5.81
N VAL A 623 -18.38 9.10 6.66
CA VAL A 623 -18.32 8.96 8.12
C VAL A 623 -19.47 8.04 8.55
N GLN A 624 -19.17 6.78 8.87
CA GLN A 624 -20.22 5.79 9.16
C GLN A 624 -19.96 4.84 10.33
N TYR A 625 -21.01 4.43 11.04
CA TYR A 625 -20.89 3.48 12.17
C TYR A 625 -19.90 3.91 13.27
N ASN A 626 -19.59 5.21 13.41
CA ASN A 626 -18.70 5.68 14.47
C ASN A 626 -19.50 6.00 15.74
N LEU A 627 -18.92 5.69 16.89
CA LEU A 627 -19.41 6.07 18.21
C LEU A 627 -18.52 7.18 18.78
N ALA A 628 -19.13 8.27 19.26
CA ALA A 628 -18.44 9.31 20.02
C ALA A 628 -19.04 9.44 21.42
N VAL A 629 -18.25 9.12 22.45
CA VAL A 629 -18.63 9.19 23.86
C VAL A 629 -17.88 10.29 24.60
N TYR A 630 -18.64 11.17 25.26
CA TYR A 630 -18.13 12.21 26.16
C TYR A 630 -17.11 13.17 25.52
N THR A 631 -17.55 13.88 24.48
CA THR A 631 -16.80 14.98 23.85
C THR A 631 -16.73 16.22 24.78
N ARG A 632 -15.53 16.76 25.04
CA ARG A 632 -15.23 17.72 26.13
C ARG A 632 -14.85 19.13 25.67
N THR A 633 -14.96 20.09 26.60
CA THR A 633 -14.49 21.48 26.46
C THR A 633 -13.03 21.50 26.07
N SER A 634 -12.68 22.29 25.06
CA SER A 634 -11.35 22.89 24.97
C SER A 634 -11.48 24.41 24.84
N SER A 635 -10.70 25.13 25.64
CA SER A 635 -10.42 26.56 25.46
C SER A 635 -8.98 26.78 24.95
N SER A 636 -8.34 25.72 24.47
CA SER A 636 -6.94 25.70 24.04
C SER A 636 -6.78 25.68 22.52
N LEU A 637 -7.88 25.84 21.76
CA LEU A 637 -7.96 25.66 20.31
C LEU A 637 -8.80 26.79 19.67
N LEU A 638 -9.65 26.47 18.68
CA LEU A 638 -10.52 27.46 18.04
C LEU A 638 -11.70 27.82 18.98
N ASN A 639 -12.30 28.99 18.77
CA ASN A 639 -13.50 29.41 19.50
C ASN A 639 -14.66 28.40 19.39
N VAL A 640 -14.70 27.61 18.31
CA VAL A 640 -15.70 26.56 18.11
C VAL A 640 -15.46 25.35 19.02
N ASP A 641 -14.22 25.05 19.43
CA ASP A 641 -13.93 23.97 20.40
C ASP A 641 -14.45 24.30 21.82
N VAL A 642 -14.69 25.58 22.13
CA VAL A 642 -15.41 26.02 23.34
C VAL A 642 -16.91 25.69 23.24
N THR A 643 -17.45 25.50 22.04
CA THR A 643 -18.85 25.14 21.75
C THR A 643 -19.00 23.85 20.94
N ARG A 644 -17.96 23.01 20.94
CA ARG A 644 -17.78 21.71 20.27
C ARG A 644 -19.00 20.82 20.07
N SER A 645 -18.88 19.99 19.04
CA SER A 645 -19.76 18.87 18.72
C SER A 645 -18.97 17.57 18.62
N SER A 646 -19.61 16.43 18.85
CA SER A 646 -19.00 15.13 18.56
C SER A 646 -18.67 15.02 17.05
N PHE A 647 -19.61 15.39 16.20
CA PHE A 647 -19.43 15.47 14.75
C PHE A 647 -19.56 16.92 14.28
N TRP A 648 -18.52 17.45 13.64
CA TRP A 648 -18.47 18.82 13.12
C TRP A 648 -18.33 18.81 11.61
N VAL A 649 -19.26 19.49 10.94
CA VAL A 649 -19.46 19.42 9.50
C VAL A 649 -19.58 20.84 8.94
N VAL A 650 -18.58 21.27 8.17
CA VAL A 650 -18.57 22.61 7.51
C VAL A 650 -18.87 22.55 6.01
N ASN A 651 -18.89 21.37 5.41
CA ASN A 651 -19.37 21.16 4.05
C ASN A 651 -20.45 20.05 4.05
N PRO A 652 -21.67 20.32 3.54
CA PRO A 652 -22.76 19.36 3.63
C PRO A 652 -22.65 18.22 2.62
N ASN A 653 -21.80 18.31 1.59
CA ASN A 653 -21.56 17.26 0.61
C ASN A 653 -20.57 16.20 1.16
N ASN A 654 -20.97 15.58 2.27
CA ASN A 654 -20.30 14.44 2.89
C ASN A 654 -21.37 13.45 3.40
N ILE A 655 -21.03 12.17 3.51
CA ILE A 655 -21.96 11.13 3.97
C ILE A 655 -21.75 10.90 5.46
N PHE A 656 -22.79 11.12 6.25
CA PHE A 656 -22.84 10.81 7.68
C PHE A 656 -23.98 9.82 7.94
N ARG A 657 -23.68 8.55 8.19
CA ARG A 657 -24.74 7.54 8.45
C ARG A 657 -24.41 6.55 9.55
N HIS A 658 -25.42 6.07 10.28
CA HIS A 658 -25.26 5.02 11.31
C HIS A 658 -24.32 5.40 12.48
N ASN A 659 -24.00 6.69 12.65
CA ASN A 659 -23.14 7.12 13.74
C ASN A 659 -23.96 7.36 15.02
N ALA A 660 -23.33 7.20 16.18
CA ALA A 660 -23.89 7.52 17.49
C ALA A 660 -23.05 8.59 18.19
N ALA A 661 -23.73 9.56 18.82
CA ALA A 661 -23.13 10.54 19.70
C ALA A 661 -23.79 10.44 21.08
N ALA A 662 -23.10 9.87 22.05
CA ALA A 662 -23.65 9.53 23.35
C ALA A 662 -22.87 10.22 24.45
N SER A 663 -23.52 11.13 25.18
CA SER A 663 -22.83 12.11 26.01
C SER A 663 -21.92 13.06 25.22
N GLY A 664 -22.20 14.35 25.35
CA GLY A 664 -21.36 15.38 24.73
C GLY A 664 -21.70 16.70 25.36
N THR A 665 -20.66 17.42 25.77
CA THR A 665 -20.86 18.59 26.63
C THR A 665 -21.53 19.79 25.94
N HIS A 666 -21.80 19.73 24.63
CA HIS A 666 -22.55 20.73 23.86
C HIS A 666 -23.48 20.09 22.80
N PHE A 667 -22.96 19.72 21.62
CA PHE A 667 -23.79 19.19 20.51
C PHE A 667 -23.37 17.77 20.09
N GLY A 668 -24.32 16.99 19.57
CA GLY A 668 -24.00 15.72 18.90
C GLY A 668 -23.43 15.99 17.51
N TYR A 669 -24.29 16.45 16.60
CA TYR A 669 -23.95 16.86 15.23
C TYR A 669 -24.09 18.37 15.10
N TRP A 670 -23.07 19.04 14.54
CA TRP A 670 -23.14 20.46 14.21
C TRP A 670 -22.74 20.69 12.75
N TYR A 671 -23.72 21.09 11.94
CA TYR A 671 -23.49 21.65 10.61
C TYR A 671 -23.29 23.16 10.70
N ARG A 672 -22.11 23.67 10.33
CA ARG A 672 -21.83 25.10 10.20
C ARG A 672 -21.54 25.43 8.74
N LEU A 673 -22.57 25.87 8.01
CA LEU A 673 -22.49 26.11 6.58
C LEU A 673 -22.37 27.61 6.31
N ASP A 674 -21.14 28.09 6.21
CA ASP A 674 -20.85 29.49 5.87
C ASP A 674 -20.93 29.69 4.33
N HIS A 675 -20.82 30.93 3.86
CA HIS A 675 -20.95 31.22 2.42
C HIS A 675 -19.74 30.72 1.61
N HIS A 676 -18.54 30.71 2.20
CA HIS A 676 -17.30 30.27 1.57
C HIS A 676 -16.38 29.62 2.61
N PRO A 677 -15.53 28.66 2.18
CA PRO A 677 -14.44 28.11 2.99
C PRO A 677 -13.57 29.16 3.68
N SER A 678 -13.17 28.84 4.91
CA SER A 678 -12.31 29.67 5.74
C SER A 678 -10.89 29.09 5.84
N GLY A 679 -10.08 29.58 6.78
CA GLY A 679 -8.76 29.02 7.10
C GLY A 679 -7.75 28.99 5.94
N PRO A 680 -6.73 28.12 6.02
CA PRO A 680 -5.73 27.92 4.96
C PRO A 680 -6.32 27.55 3.59
N SER A 681 -7.49 26.91 3.57
CA SER A 681 -8.16 26.43 2.35
C SER A 681 -9.18 27.42 1.79
N THR A 682 -9.13 28.70 2.22
CA THR A 682 -10.13 29.70 1.82
C THR A 682 -10.19 29.93 0.31
N THR A 683 -11.40 29.89 -0.25
CA THR A 683 -11.64 30.00 -1.68
C THR A 683 -13.07 30.44 -1.98
N ASN A 684 -13.27 31.12 -3.10
CA ASN A 684 -14.61 31.50 -3.59
C ASN A 684 -15.20 30.44 -4.54
N ILE A 685 -14.50 29.32 -4.76
CA ILE A 685 -14.92 28.25 -5.69
C ILE A 685 -16.04 27.38 -5.09
N TYR A 686 -16.03 27.18 -3.77
CA TYR A 686 -17.04 26.40 -3.05
C TYR A 686 -17.96 27.29 -2.22
N CYS A 687 -19.23 26.91 -2.12
CA CYS A 687 -20.25 27.64 -1.36
C CYS A 687 -21.07 26.68 -0.49
N GLN A 688 -20.56 26.40 0.71
CA GLN A 688 -21.07 25.36 1.62
C GLN A 688 -22.56 25.52 1.92
N ASN A 689 -23.02 26.77 2.09
CA ASN A 689 -24.43 27.06 2.34
C ASN A 689 -25.36 26.89 1.12
N THR A 690 -24.83 26.66 -0.08
CA THR A 690 -25.61 26.35 -1.29
C THR A 690 -25.33 24.96 -1.87
N GLU A 691 -24.37 24.25 -1.27
CA GLU A 691 -23.93 22.95 -1.72
C GLU A 691 -24.99 21.88 -1.46
N GLN A 692 -25.03 20.82 -2.28
CA GLN A 692 -25.98 19.73 -2.06
C GLN A 692 -25.65 18.96 -0.77
N MET A 693 -26.69 18.63 0.00
CA MET A 693 -26.53 17.80 1.19
C MET A 693 -26.31 16.35 0.78
N GLY A 694 -25.18 15.79 1.21
CA GLY A 694 -24.93 14.36 1.16
C GLY A 694 -25.88 13.59 2.08
N LEU A 695 -25.67 12.27 2.20
CA LEU A 695 -26.57 11.44 3.00
C LEU A 695 -26.35 11.66 4.50
N PHE A 696 -27.35 12.26 5.20
CA PHE A 696 -27.46 12.21 6.66
C PHE A 696 -28.56 11.22 7.06
N PHE A 697 -28.19 10.01 7.51
CA PHE A 697 -29.15 8.91 7.71
C PHE A 697 -28.88 8.04 8.94
N ASN A 698 -29.92 7.74 9.72
CA ASN A 698 -29.86 6.85 10.88
C ASN A 698 -28.71 7.19 11.85
N ASN A 699 -28.51 8.47 12.14
CA ASN A 699 -27.57 8.94 13.16
C ASN A 699 -28.33 9.22 14.47
N THR A 700 -27.76 8.85 15.61
CA THR A 700 -28.38 9.01 16.94
C THR A 700 -27.59 9.98 17.80
N ALA A 701 -28.27 10.74 18.65
CA ALA A 701 -27.62 11.60 19.63
C ALA A 701 -28.46 11.73 20.90
N HIS A 702 -27.88 11.38 22.06
CA HIS A 702 -28.53 11.57 23.37
C HIS A 702 -27.54 12.05 24.44
N SER A 703 -28.09 12.41 25.60
CA SER A 703 -27.32 12.88 26.77
C SER A 703 -26.41 14.09 26.46
N MET A 704 -26.84 14.93 25.51
CA MET A 704 -26.10 16.12 25.05
C MET A 704 -26.38 17.34 25.92
N GLY A 705 -25.34 18.15 26.15
CA GLY A 705 -25.39 19.39 26.95
C GLY A 705 -26.37 20.44 26.39
N ARG A 706 -26.58 20.45 25.07
CA ARG A 706 -27.52 21.33 24.36
C ARG A 706 -28.44 20.59 23.39
N TYR A 707 -27.98 20.31 22.17
CA TYR A 707 -28.82 19.76 21.09
C TYR A 707 -28.17 18.53 20.45
N GLY A 708 -28.98 17.51 20.12
CA GLY A 708 -28.50 16.35 19.37
C GLY A 708 -28.03 16.71 17.96
N LEU A 709 -28.78 17.58 17.28
CA LEU A 709 -28.43 18.15 15.98
C LEU A 709 -28.57 19.69 16.04
N TRP A 710 -27.58 20.40 15.52
CA TRP A 710 -27.59 21.84 15.35
C TRP A 710 -27.16 22.19 13.92
N VAL A 711 -28.03 22.89 13.18
CA VAL A 711 -27.72 23.38 11.83
C VAL A 711 -27.67 24.90 11.88
N PHE A 712 -26.50 25.45 11.62
CA PHE A 712 -26.25 26.89 11.60
C PHE A 712 -25.72 27.28 10.22
N SER A 713 -26.36 28.26 9.60
CA SER A 713 -25.91 28.83 8.34
C SER A 713 -26.32 30.29 8.27
N ASN A 714 -25.41 31.13 7.76
CA ASN A 714 -25.60 32.56 7.62
C ASN A 714 -25.15 32.98 6.20
N PRO A 715 -26.04 33.47 5.31
CA PRO A 715 -27.42 33.92 5.58
C PRO A 715 -28.48 32.81 5.70
N GLY A 716 -28.13 31.56 5.41
CA GLY A 716 -29.06 30.43 5.42
C GLY A 716 -28.63 29.33 4.44
N TYR A 717 -29.14 28.12 4.65
CA TYR A 717 -28.88 26.97 3.78
C TYR A 717 -29.89 26.89 2.63
N HIS A 718 -29.40 26.98 1.40
CA HIS A 718 -30.19 27.11 0.17
C HIS A 718 -29.58 26.25 -0.95
N PRO A 719 -29.83 24.91 -0.97
CA PRO A 719 -29.19 24.00 -1.92
C PRO A 719 -29.54 24.31 -3.38
N LYS A 720 -28.49 24.32 -4.22
CA LYS A 720 -28.55 24.66 -5.65
C LYS A 720 -28.15 23.48 -6.53
N SER A 721 -28.51 23.58 -7.81
CA SER A 721 -28.13 22.57 -8.82
C SER A 721 -26.70 22.73 -9.36
N ASP A 722 -25.99 23.78 -8.94
CA ASP A 722 -24.68 24.20 -9.42
C ASP A 722 -24.00 25.09 -8.37
N ILE A 723 -22.68 24.94 -8.23
CA ILE A 723 -21.86 25.47 -7.14
C ILE A 723 -21.79 26.99 -7.24
N CYS A 724 -22.00 27.71 -6.12
CA CYS A 724 -21.88 29.17 -6.01
C CYS A 724 -22.73 30.06 -6.94
N GLY A 725 -23.57 29.51 -7.83
CA GLY A 725 -24.30 30.33 -8.81
C GLY A 725 -25.61 29.75 -9.37
N GLY A 726 -25.89 28.47 -9.13
CA GLY A 726 -26.99 27.75 -9.76
C GLY A 726 -28.41 28.26 -9.48
N ARG A 727 -29.37 27.71 -10.24
CA ARG A 727 -30.81 27.79 -9.91
C ARG A 727 -31.09 26.94 -8.67
N ASP A 728 -32.06 27.37 -7.86
CA ASP A 728 -32.48 26.64 -6.66
C ASP A 728 -33.12 25.31 -7.05
N VAL A 729 -32.69 24.20 -6.42
CA VAL A 729 -33.24 22.86 -6.70
C VAL A 729 -34.75 22.81 -6.40
N ALA A 730 -35.18 23.59 -5.40
CA ALA A 730 -36.58 23.77 -4.99
C ALA A 730 -37.51 24.26 -6.12
N SER A 731 -36.98 24.85 -7.20
CA SER A 731 -37.78 25.27 -8.37
C SER A 731 -38.18 24.12 -9.31
N SER A 732 -37.67 22.91 -9.09
CA SER A 732 -37.82 21.75 -10.01
C SER A 732 -38.63 20.57 -9.46
N ILE A 733 -39.03 20.60 -8.18
CA ILE A 733 -39.84 19.54 -7.56
C ILE A 733 -41.25 20.07 -7.27
N PRO A 734 -42.29 19.60 -7.97
CA PRO A 734 -43.67 19.91 -7.58
C PRO A 734 -43.96 19.36 -6.18
N TRP A 735 -44.61 20.17 -5.34
CA TRP A 735 -45.09 19.87 -3.98
C TRP A 735 -46.01 18.63 -3.80
N TRP A 736 -46.16 17.82 -4.84
CA TRP A 736 -47.12 16.73 -4.99
C TRP A 736 -46.42 15.36 -4.83
N CYS A 737 -45.07 15.31 -4.87
CA CYS A 737 -44.28 14.07 -4.78
C CYS A 737 -44.06 13.56 -3.34
N VAL A 738 -44.54 14.23 -2.30
CA VAL A 738 -44.27 13.87 -0.89
C VAL A 738 -45.29 12.86 -0.32
N THR A 739 -46.32 12.44 -1.08
CA THR A 739 -47.33 11.48 -0.58
C THR A 739 -47.73 10.39 -1.57
N ARG A 740 -46.92 9.34 -1.66
CA ARG A 740 -47.36 7.92 -1.79
C ARG A 740 -46.18 6.97 -1.58
N PRO A 741 -46.36 5.83 -0.89
CA PRO A 741 -45.30 4.85 -0.73
C PRO A 741 -45.07 4.10 -2.05
N SER A 742 -43.96 4.36 -2.72
CA SER A 742 -43.48 3.52 -3.81
C SER A 742 -42.85 2.24 -3.25
N THR A 743 -43.18 1.12 -3.88
CA THR A 743 -42.70 -0.23 -3.57
C THR A 743 -41.17 -0.34 -3.58
N PRO A 744 -40.57 -1.26 -2.81
CA PRO A 744 -39.12 -1.38 -2.71
C PRO A 744 -38.48 -1.73 -4.05
N VAL A 745 -37.47 -0.95 -4.43
CA VAL A 745 -36.50 -1.33 -5.47
C VAL A 745 -35.50 -2.30 -4.81
N PRO A 746 -35.20 -3.46 -5.43
CA PRO A 746 -34.33 -4.45 -4.82
C PRO A 746 -32.89 -3.94 -4.69
N ALA A 747 -32.24 -4.26 -3.58
CA ALA A 747 -30.82 -4.00 -3.37
C ALA A 747 -29.95 -4.75 -4.41
N PRO A 748 -28.79 -4.21 -4.80
CA PRO A 748 -27.80 -4.99 -5.55
C PRO A 748 -27.37 -6.19 -4.71
N GLN A 749 -27.47 -7.39 -5.27
CA GLN A 749 -26.94 -8.60 -4.64
C GLN A 749 -25.45 -8.73 -4.97
N GLU A 750 -24.61 -8.52 -3.97
CA GLU A 750 -23.26 -9.10 -3.94
C GLU A 750 -23.20 -10.23 -2.89
N PRO A 751 -22.29 -11.22 -3.06
CA PRO A 751 -22.53 -12.57 -2.56
C PRO A 751 -22.23 -12.71 -1.08
N VAL A 752 -23.28 -12.83 -0.27
CA VAL A 752 -23.17 -13.32 1.11
C VAL A 752 -22.79 -14.81 1.09
N VAL A 753 -21.54 -15.11 1.43
CA VAL A 753 -21.05 -16.49 1.63
C VAL A 753 -21.60 -17.04 2.95
N LEU A 754 -22.85 -17.51 2.92
CA LEU A 754 -23.46 -18.25 4.03
C LEU A 754 -23.31 -19.76 3.82
N TRP A 755 -22.47 -20.38 4.64
CA TRP A 755 -22.45 -21.83 4.85
C TRP A 755 -23.88 -22.32 5.18
N ARG A 756 -24.39 -23.31 4.43
CA ARG A 756 -25.65 -23.99 4.76
C ARG A 756 -25.43 -25.49 5.03
N PRO A 757 -25.91 -26.00 6.18
CA PRO A 757 -26.11 -27.43 6.35
C PRO A 757 -27.30 -27.91 5.49
N ARG A 758 -27.28 -29.19 5.09
CA ARG A 758 -28.26 -29.79 4.16
C ARG A 758 -29.66 -29.93 4.80
N PRO A 759 -30.76 -29.59 4.10
CA PRO A 759 -32.10 -30.02 4.47
C PRO A 759 -32.55 -31.30 3.71
N ARG A 760 -33.42 -32.09 4.34
CA ARG A 760 -34.18 -33.17 3.67
C ARG A 760 -35.45 -32.64 3.01
N SER A 761 -35.97 -33.41 2.06
CA SER A 761 -37.10 -33.15 1.17
C SER A 761 -38.48 -33.12 1.84
N LEU A 762 -39.45 -32.39 1.23
CA LEU A 762 -40.82 -32.88 0.91
C LEU A 762 -41.66 -31.88 0.06
N VAL A 763 -41.80 -32.19 -1.24
CA VAL A 763 -43.02 -32.19 -2.10
C VAL A 763 -44.09 -31.05 -2.02
N SER A 764 -44.12 -30.17 -3.06
CA SER A 764 -45.18 -29.99 -4.12
C SER A 764 -46.69 -29.66 -3.78
N PRO A 765 -47.53 -29.11 -4.70
CA PRO A 765 -47.36 -27.95 -5.63
C PRO A 765 -48.66 -27.08 -5.90
N MET A 766 -48.60 -26.20 -6.92
CA MET A 766 -49.70 -25.64 -7.77
C MET A 766 -50.61 -24.51 -7.18
N SER A 767 -51.19 -23.55 -7.95
CA SER A 767 -51.16 -23.25 -9.41
C SER A 767 -51.80 -21.87 -9.78
N HIS A 768 -51.45 -21.35 -10.98
CA HIS A 768 -52.17 -20.37 -11.84
C HIS A 768 -52.18 -18.86 -11.43
N LEU A 769 -52.05 -17.81 -12.28
CA LEU A 769 -52.16 -17.51 -13.74
C LEU A 769 -53.35 -16.57 -14.03
N LEU A 770 -53.09 -15.30 -14.44
CA LEU A 770 -53.89 -14.53 -15.43
C LEU A 770 -53.30 -13.15 -15.77
N THR A 771 -53.78 -12.60 -16.90
CA THR A 771 -53.21 -11.49 -17.71
C THR A 771 -54.31 -10.45 -18.00
N LEU A 772 -54.00 -9.15 -18.24
CA LEU A 772 -54.49 -8.33 -19.39
C LEU A 772 -54.38 -6.78 -19.26
N MET A 773 -53.70 -6.19 -20.25
CA MET A 773 -53.93 -4.95 -21.05
C MET A 773 -54.87 -3.79 -20.62
N ARG A 774 -54.37 -2.54 -20.81
CA ARG A 774 -54.83 -1.40 -21.67
C ARG A 774 -54.02 -0.13 -21.26
N VAL A 775 -53.41 0.74 -22.08
CA VAL A 775 -53.65 1.40 -23.40
C VAL A 775 -54.62 2.60 -23.35
N GLU A 776 -54.07 3.81 -23.61
CA GLU A 776 -54.66 5.14 -24.04
C GLU A 776 -54.02 6.34 -23.27
N VAL A 777 -53.80 7.58 -23.78
CA VAL A 777 -53.52 8.10 -25.16
C VAL A 777 -52.90 9.54 -25.10
N LEU A 778 -52.46 10.11 -26.24
CA LEU A 778 -51.88 11.46 -26.51
C LEU A 778 -52.45 12.71 -25.77
N HIS A 779 -51.60 13.73 -25.54
CA HIS A 779 -51.54 14.98 -26.38
C HIS A 779 -50.39 15.96 -26.04
N CYS A 780 -49.86 16.63 -27.08
CA CYS A 780 -49.00 17.83 -26.99
C CYS A 780 -49.80 19.09 -27.35
N LEU A 781 -49.34 20.26 -26.88
CA LEU A 781 -49.70 21.58 -27.44
C LEU A 781 -48.56 22.59 -27.22
N ALA A 782 -48.35 23.48 -28.18
CA ALA A 782 -47.27 24.48 -28.21
C ALA A 782 -47.82 25.88 -28.50
N VAL A 783 -47.13 26.93 -28.04
CA VAL A 783 -47.33 28.34 -28.42
C VAL A 783 -45.97 29.04 -28.57
N LEU A 784 -45.89 30.02 -29.48
CA LEU A 784 -44.65 30.63 -30.02
C LEU A 784 -44.63 32.17 -29.86
N SER A 785 -43.45 32.78 -30.10
CA SER A 785 -43.16 34.23 -30.36
C SER A 785 -43.27 35.20 -29.15
N ALA A 786 -42.58 36.35 -29.03
CA ALA A 786 -41.39 37.00 -29.66
C ALA A 786 -40.97 38.22 -28.76
N GLY A 787 -39.84 38.92 -28.89
CA GLY A 787 -38.64 38.75 -29.74
C GLY A 787 -38.09 40.06 -30.36
N THR A 788 -37.21 40.82 -29.68
CA THR A 788 -36.57 42.06 -30.22
C THR A 788 -35.14 42.33 -29.72
N THR A 789 -34.32 42.93 -30.60
CA THR A 789 -32.90 43.28 -30.45
C THR A 789 -32.66 44.75 -30.09
N ARG A 790 -31.47 45.08 -29.54
CA ARG A 790 -30.82 46.40 -29.74
C ARG A 790 -29.31 46.36 -29.49
N GLU A 791 -28.56 47.12 -30.29
CA GLU A 791 -27.09 47.18 -30.29
C GLU A 791 -26.52 48.32 -29.43
N ALA A 792 -25.22 48.15 -29.10
CA ALA A 792 -24.17 49.17 -28.99
C ALA A 792 -24.35 50.42 -28.11
N THR A 793 -23.44 50.57 -27.13
CA THR A 793 -22.40 51.63 -27.17
C THR A 793 -21.33 51.36 -26.11
N GLY A 794 -20.07 51.65 -26.42
CA GLY A 794 -18.96 51.51 -25.47
C GLY A 794 -18.47 52.86 -24.96
N HIS A 795 -18.07 52.94 -23.69
CA HIS A 795 -17.26 54.05 -23.17
C HIS A 795 -16.22 53.56 -22.15
N ARG A 796 -15.02 54.16 -22.22
CA ARG A 796 -13.90 53.94 -21.28
C ARG A 796 -14.01 54.87 -20.06
N LEU A 797 -13.21 54.55 -19.04
CA LEU A 797 -12.57 55.46 -18.08
C LEU A 797 -13.43 56.11 -16.97
N ARG A 798 -13.26 55.66 -15.72
CA ARG A 798 -12.28 56.23 -14.76
C ARG A 798 -12.24 55.49 -13.41
N VAL A 799 -11.05 55.37 -12.84
CA VAL A 799 -10.81 54.97 -11.45
C VAL A 799 -10.69 56.24 -10.58
N TRP A 800 -11.29 56.25 -9.39
CA TRP A 800 -11.01 57.20 -8.30
C TRP A 800 -11.15 56.49 -6.93
N PRO A 801 -10.18 56.65 -6.01
CA PRO A 801 -10.26 56.09 -4.65
C PRO A 801 -10.65 57.13 -3.60
N LEU A 802 -11.44 56.73 -2.59
CA LEU A 802 -11.63 57.46 -1.31
C LEU A 802 -11.63 56.43 -0.17
N ARG A 803 -10.57 56.36 0.65
CA ARG A 803 -10.45 57.02 1.98
C ARG A 803 -11.53 56.65 2.99
N ILE A 804 -11.12 55.93 4.03
CA ILE A 804 -11.78 55.88 5.35
C ILE A 804 -10.89 56.63 6.35
N HIS A 805 -11.49 57.49 7.17
CA HIS A 805 -10.80 58.25 8.22
C HIS A 805 -10.77 57.47 9.56
N PRO A 806 -9.67 57.50 10.33
CA PRO A 806 -9.69 57.14 11.73
C PRO A 806 -10.10 58.35 12.60
N THR A 807 -11.07 58.18 13.48
CA THR A 807 -11.45 59.18 14.49
C THR A 807 -10.43 59.24 15.63
N ARG A 808 -10.05 60.46 16.06
CA ARG A 808 -9.06 60.67 17.12
C ARG A 808 -9.53 61.74 18.12
N SER A 809 -9.63 61.36 19.38
CA SER A 809 -9.71 62.24 20.55
C SER A 809 -9.41 61.39 21.80
N GLY A 810 -8.40 61.62 22.64
CA GLY A 810 -7.38 62.67 22.66
C GLY A 810 -7.37 63.39 24.01
N PHE A 811 -6.25 63.33 24.74
CA PHE A 811 -5.84 64.34 25.71
C PHE A 811 -4.32 64.25 25.98
N SER A 812 -3.72 65.40 26.28
CA SER A 812 -2.32 65.67 26.68
C SER A 812 -1.70 64.65 27.66
N GLY A 813 -0.39 64.39 27.69
CA GLY A 813 0.74 65.06 27.04
C GLY A 813 1.69 65.71 28.07
N ASN A 814 2.90 65.14 28.24
CA ASN A 814 4.07 65.90 28.70
C ASN A 814 5.39 65.14 28.42
N THR A 815 6.46 65.90 28.17
CA THR A 815 7.79 65.43 27.75
C THR A 815 8.80 65.35 28.90
N ARG A 816 9.61 64.28 28.96
CA ARG A 816 11.07 64.25 29.27
C ARG A 816 11.54 62.77 29.18
N GLN A 817 12.50 62.42 28.32
CA GLN A 817 13.97 62.60 28.43
C GLN A 817 14.65 61.52 29.30
N SER A 818 15.36 60.61 28.64
CA SER A 818 16.53 59.81 29.07
C SER A 818 16.59 59.25 30.51
N GLY A 819 16.60 57.92 30.59
CA GLY A 819 17.06 57.10 31.71
C GLY A 819 17.24 55.67 31.22
#